data_AF-F9FD08-F1
#
_entry.id   AF-F9FD08-F1
#
_cell.length_a   1.000
_cell.length_b   1.000
_cell.length_c   1.000
_cell.angle_alpha   90.00
_cell.angle_beta   90.00
_cell.angle_gamma   90.00
#
_symmetry.space_group_name_H-M   'P 1'
#
loop_
_entity.id
_entity.type
_entity.pdbx_description
1 polymer ?
#
loop_
_entity_poly.entity_id
_entity_poly.type
_entity_poly.pdbx_seq_one_letter_code
_entity_poly.pdbx_strand_id
1 'polypeptide(L)'
;MLKRSLRLAMKRNLDSFLKEHYSLTSNSVTTPIAPSPKVKVPGPPAKVPKSNMVTTTIQLTSKEQQLRHLLLDVAKDIDESGKAPEPIVLRWAGGWVRDKLLNIQSHDIDVAINAMTGVPFAQAMCDYCERPEAMSKHNIGPADIGSLHNVARNPEKSKHLETAMVKMFGLDLDFVNLRKETYTEDSRNPQMEFGTAEEDARRRDATVNALFYNLHDDRVEDFTGGLADMEAKIIRTPLEPFQTFMDDPLRVLRLVRFSSRLQFIIDANTRKFMADPKVLEALRAKISRERVGVELEKMLKGDHPFEALQLIHELQLFHAIFTDPTQENLPVPDISRWAVAYTCLDELLNDRDSTSIAGRLITSTDATYSAWNLAALSPWMTVEEPPNPRRKANALPLVAIVSREGFKAPNRLSSIVAASHRNRDEILELKHAVCNGESYIQERDRFGMAIRKWDTPAGTWRLQVLNALLVEALETLTEWRQEKSAGWKSFLDHLAKLDVYEVTTLEKLLDGGKLAKALGGIKPGKWTGPALDVCVAWQLRNPGETDPTGAIEEVQRRREELGIPLSCHDLTIMMDARPLVDHDEQTVSSYTVRLIVFRHRLLGPSNTALLHEVSGMNLAQHKRRRANNRCLQDLRQSVLSVINHASSSEDNLDQSQLSRLTAAVSEKALTLRSVEEHSELLTEAAVASLNILCSKYHIILDQTTLVKLTAVTDPQDPWTTAQAAAAASKLLAEQLECESLTEFITNTVLQKYLKPLFMKSSSRITASGRPSQYAMIDDRSRPVIEVQPWRTQAPWAEATIQWTVNMSTASLIQQHWPLFLPVLLALVENESTKTKARGLRTTREFMSKCPAQVLQNTGIGHVFAGVTFPLLLYLPSVTPEDESMTILIPAYDVLIKLAQSTGDTNSIERRRLFDKILRDGVFAGYFHASQHTRIVQVLLQKATAVINSLGIYTIKHLTPLLSMVSLVMTDPFAVSYPPTLIAATQTLSAIITNAWPRIGEVEHMENVTRILSLCWLNVSEEIEHEVSQTSADINTLSRELAHTARILQALWDHDASKCPAKLSEVLKQEPRLSDLFPKTLA
;
A
#
# COMPACT_ATOMS: atom_id res chain seq x y z
N MET A 1 17.78 43.84 15.90
CA MET A 1 17.90 43.98 14.44
C MET A 1 19.21 43.39 13.87
N LEU A 2 20.37 43.58 14.52
CA LEU A 2 21.64 42.96 14.09
C LEU A 2 21.58 41.41 14.03
N LYS A 3 21.01 40.77 15.05
CA LYS A 3 20.81 39.30 15.12
C LYS A 3 19.88 38.74 14.01
N ARG A 4 18.84 39.51 13.64
CA ARG A 4 17.91 39.15 12.54
C ARG A 4 18.58 39.32 11.16
N SER A 5 19.52 40.25 11.05
CA SER A 5 20.32 40.51 9.86
C SER A 5 21.41 39.45 9.65
N LEU A 6 22.03 38.94 10.73
CA LEU A 6 22.94 37.80 10.67
C LEU A 6 22.22 36.50 10.27
N ARG A 7 21.00 36.27 10.79
CA ARG A 7 20.13 35.14 10.37
C ARG A 7 19.75 35.24 8.88
N LEU A 8 19.42 36.43 8.37
CA LEU A 8 19.17 36.62 6.94
C LEU A 8 20.43 36.46 6.08
N ALA A 9 21.60 36.86 6.59
CA ALA A 9 22.88 36.73 5.88
C ALA A 9 23.35 35.27 5.79
N MET A 10 23.22 34.50 6.88
CA MET A 10 23.49 33.05 6.87
C MET A 10 22.47 32.29 6.00
N LYS A 11 21.19 32.68 6.02
CA LYS A 11 20.16 32.06 5.16
C LYS A 11 20.34 32.41 3.68
N ARG A 12 20.76 33.63 3.34
CA ARG A 12 21.08 34.06 1.96
C ARG A 12 22.36 33.43 1.42
N ASN A 13 23.41 33.29 2.23
CA ASN A 13 24.61 32.56 1.81
C ASN A 13 24.36 31.05 1.66
N LEU A 14 23.38 30.50 2.39
CA LEU A 14 22.97 29.09 2.31
C LEU A 14 22.17 28.78 1.03
N ASP A 15 21.27 29.68 0.62
CA ASP A 15 20.54 29.54 -0.66
C ASP A 15 21.46 29.73 -1.88
N SER A 16 22.52 30.55 -1.74
CA SER A 16 23.56 30.73 -2.77
C SER A 16 24.43 29.47 -2.92
N PHE A 17 24.78 28.81 -1.81
CA PHE A 17 25.65 27.64 -1.78
C PHE A 17 24.96 26.36 -2.29
N LEU A 18 23.66 26.21 -2.03
CA LEU A 18 22.85 25.09 -2.55
C LEU A 18 22.64 25.15 -4.07
N LYS A 19 22.68 26.35 -4.67
CA LYS A 19 22.68 26.52 -6.12
C LYS A 19 24.02 26.19 -6.78
N GLU A 20 25.14 26.38 -6.08
CA GLU A 20 26.48 26.13 -6.64
C GLU A 20 26.91 24.65 -6.60
N HIS A 21 26.39 23.81 -5.68
CA HIS A 21 26.91 22.45 -5.49
C HIS A 21 25.98 21.27 -5.89
N TYR A 22 24.71 21.52 -6.24
CA TYR A 22 23.79 20.48 -6.76
C TYR A 22 23.38 20.71 -8.22
N SER A 23 24.35 20.91 -9.12
CA SER A 23 24.16 20.78 -10.57
C SER A 23 25.18 19.80 -11.13
N LEU A 24 24.77 18.55 -11.35
CA LEU A 24 25.52 17.61 -12.17
C LEU A 24 25.15 17.80 -13.65
N THR A 25 26.11 18.40 -14.35
CA THR A 25 26.45 18.25 -15.79
C THR A 25 25.39 18.54 -16.86
N SER A 26 25.58 19.64 -17.60
CA SER A 26 26.01 19.54 -19.02
C SER A 26 26.69 20.85 -19.45
N ASN A 27 27.92 20.73 -19.98
CA ASN A 27 28.69 21.84 -20.53
C ASN A 27 28.22 22.11 -21.98
N SER A 28 27.91 23.37 -22.31
CA SER A 28 28.15 23.87 -23.66
C SER A 28 28.62 25.32 -23.62
N VAL A 29 29.72 25.54 -24.32
CA VAL A 29 30.53 26.74 -24.44
C VAL A 29 29.75 27.88 -25.10
N THR A 30 29.76 29.08 -24.51
CA THR A 30 29.65 30.34 -25.26
C THR A 30 30.45 31.46 -24.59
N THR A 31 31.32 32.07 -25.38
CA THR A 31 32.17 33.23 -25.10
C THR A 31 31.37 34.53 -24.90
N PRO A 32 31.87 35.51 -24.13
CA PRO A 32 31.20 36.79 -23.90
C PRO A 32 31.45 37.78 -25.04
N ILE A 33 30.38 38.35 -25.61
CA ILE A 33 30.44 39.51 -26.50
C ILE A 33 30.18 40.78 -25.68
N ALA A 34 31.04 41.78 -25.90
CA ALA A 34 31.08 43.07 -25.23
C ALA A 34 29.86 43.99 -25.50
N PRO A 35 29.61 45.02 -24.66
CA PRO A 35 28.37 45.80 -24.70
C PRO A 35 28.49 47.08 -25.54
N SER A 36 27.41 47.45 -26.24
CA SER A 36 26.84 48.81 -26.43
C SER A 36 26.00 48.89 -27.74
N PRO A 37 25.09 49.89 -27.95
CA PRO A 37 24.71 51.02 -27.11
C PRO A 37 23.19 51.18 -26.85
N LYS A 38 22.86 52.07 -25.91
CA LYS A 38 21.52 52.51 -25.50
C LYS A 38 20.68 53.00 -26.70
N VAL A 39 19.50 52.40 -26.89
CA VAL A 39 18.43 52.93 -27.76
C VAL A 39 17.32 53.52 -26.89
N LYS A 40 16.92 54.76 -27.21
CA LYS A 40 15.88 55.54 -26.54
C LYS A 40 14.51 54.83 -26.60
N VAL A 41 13.85 54.75 -25.45
CA VAL A 41 12.47 54.29 -25.26
C VAL A 41 11.49 55.33 -25.84
N PRO A 42 10.60 54.98 -26.79
CA PRO A 42 9.41 55.78 -27.09
C PRO A 42 8.31 55.51 -26.05
N GLY A 43 7.54 56.54 -25.71
CA GLY A 43 6.49 56.51 -24.68
C GLY A 43 5.35 55.50 -24.91
N PRO A 44 4.45 55.36 -23.92
CA PRO A 44 3.49 54.26 -23.85
C PRO A 44 2.45 54.34 -24.97
N PRO A 45 2.11 53.24 -25.67
CA PRO A 45 1.01 53.23 -26.59
C PRO A 45 -0.34 53.19 -25.85
N ALA A 46 -1.34 53.73 -26.54
CA ALA A 46 -2.68 54.03 -26.07
C ALA A 46 -3.46 52.81 -25.51
N LYS A 47 -4.40 53.15 -24.61
CA LYS A 47 -5.40 52.27 -23.99
C LYS A 47 -5.98 51.24 -24.99
N VAL A 48 -5.82 49.96 -24.66
CA VAL A 48 -6.53 48.84 -25.30
C VAL A 48 -8.02 48.95 -24.96
N PRO A 49 -8.96 48.70 -25.90
CA PRO A 49 -10.39 48.80 -25.64
C PRO A 49 -10.85 47.71 -24.68
N LYS A 50 -11.79 48.05 -23.78
CA LYS A 50 -12.50 47.08 -22.92
C LYS A 50 -13.15 46.01 -23.81
N SER A 51 -12.82 44.74 -23.60
CA SER A 51 -13.47 43.62 -24.28
C SER A 51 -14.94 43.54 -23.87
N ASN A 52 -15.81 43.38 -24.86
CA ASN A 52 -17.25 43.21 -24.69
C ASN A 52 -17.51 41.86 -23.99
N MET A 53 -18.07 41.89 -22.78
CA MET A 53 -18.59 40.70 -22.09
C MET A 53 -19.85 40.24 -22.81
N VAL A 54 -19.81 39.08 -23.47
CA VAL A 54 -20.98 38.46 -24.12
C VAL A 54 -21.83 37.78 -23.04
N THR A 55 -23.14 38.08 -23.02
CA THR A 55 -24.09 37.62 -22.00
C THR A 55 -24.77 36.32 -22.47
N THR A 56 -24.08 35.19 -22.35
CA THR A 56 -24.69 33.87 -22.52
C THR A 56 -25.11 33.35 -21.14
N THR A 57 -26.40 33.12 -20.91
CA THR A 57 -26.95 32.61 -19.64
C THR A 57 -27.08 31.08 -19.71
N ILE A 58 -26.56 30.38 -18.70
CA ILE A 58 -26.66 28.91 -18.59
C ILE A 58 -27.91 28.55 -17.76
N GLN A 59 -28.67 27.56 -18.23
CA GLN A 59 -29.81 27.00 -17.47
C GLN A 59 -29.29 25.95 -16.48
N LEU A 60 -29.49 26.20 -15.18
CA LEU A 60 -29.11 25.27 -14.11
C LEU A 60 -30.20 24.23 -13.86
N THR A 61 -29.81 23.00 -13.58
CA THR A 61 -30.76 21.98 -13.07
C THR A 61 -31.23 22.32 -11.66
N SER A 62 -32.33 21.72 -11.19
CA SER A 62 -32.84 21.96 -9.83
C SER A 62 -31.79 21.70 -8.74
N LYS A 63 -30.96 20.66 -8.91
CA LYS A 63 -29.86 20.33 -7.99
C LYS A 63 -28.72 21.34 -8.05
N GLU A 64 -28.35 21.78 -9.26
CA GLU A 64 -27.31 22.81 -9.45
C GLU A 64 -27.76 24.16 -8.89
N GLN A 65 -29.03 24.52 -9.07
CA GLN A 65 -29.59 25.73 -8.49
C GLN A 65 -29.59 25.65 -6.95
N GLN A 66 -29.94 24.51 -6.38
CA GLN A 66 -29.87 24.26 -4.93
C GLN A 66 -28.43 24.38 -4.41
N LEU A 67 -27.47 23.77 -5.11
CA LEU A 67 -26.04 23.86 -4.79
C LEU A 67 -25.54 25.31 -4.87
N ARG A 68 -25.89 26.03 -5.93
CA ARG A 68 -25.52 27.43 -6.10
C ARG A 68 -25.99 28.28 -4.91
N HIS A 69 -27.26 28.16 -4.51
CA HIS A 69 -27.78 28.91 -3.38
C HIS A 69 -27.01 28.61 -2.08
N LEU A 70 -26.71 27.33 -1.83
CA LEU A 70 -25.90 26.93 -0.67
C LEU A 70 -24.50 27.57 -0.71
N LEU A 71 -23.81 27.48 -1.85
CA LEU A 71 -22.46 28.04 -2.00
C LEU A 71 -22.44 29.56 -1.79
N LEU A 72 -23.45 30.29 -2.27
CA LEU A 72 -23.57 31.73 -2.06
C LEU A 72 -23.85 32.10 -0.60
N ASP A 73 -24.70 31.33 0.09
CA ASP A 73 -24.96 31.54 1.51
C ASP A 73 -23.73 31.25 2.38
N VAL A 74 -22.94 30.23 2.03
CA VAL A 74 -21.64 29.94 2.66
C VAL A 74 -20.66 31.08 2.43
N ALA A 75 -20.53 31.59 1.19
CA ALA A 75 -19.67 32.73 0.90
C ALA A 75 -20.06 33.96 1.72
N LYS A 76 -21.36 34.23 1.85
CA LYS A 76 -21.88 35.32 2.67
C LYS A 76 -21.56 35.15 4.16
N ASP A 77 -21.72 33.95 4.71
CA ASP A 77 -21.37 33.64 6.11
C ASP A 77 -19.88 33.89 6.39
N ILE A 78 -19.02 33.50 5.44
CA ILE A 78 -17.58 33.74 5.55
C ILE A 78 -17.26 35.23 5.50
N ASP A 79 -17.86 35.98 4.56
CA ASP A 79 -17.67 37.42 4.42
C ASP A 79 -18.14 38.18 5.68
N GLU A 80 -19.30 37.82 6.24
CA GLU A 80 -19.83 38.40 7.48
C GLU A 80 -18.96 38.08 8.70
N SER A 81 -18.31 36.92 8.72
CA SER A 81 -17.39 36.52 9.79
C SER A 81 -16.02 37.20 9.73
N GLY A 82 -15.70 37.95 8.65
CA GLY A 82 -14.43 38.65 8.48
C GLY A 82 -13.22 37.74 8.31
N LYS A 83 -13.43 36.46 7.94
CA LYS A 83 -12.37 35.45 7.78
C LYS A 83 -11.62 35.54 6.44
N ALA A 84 -12.14 36.26 5.45
CA ALA A 84 -11.53 36.42 4.14
C ALA A 84 -10.88 37.82 3.99
N PRO A 85 -9.77 37.94 3.24
CA PRO A 85 -9.07 39.22 3.03
C PRO A 85 -9.83 40.19 2.11
N GLU A 86 -10.71 39.66 1.25
CA GLU A 86 -11.60 40.39 0.36
C GLU A 86 -12.91 39.60 0.17
N PRO A 87 -14.00 40.21 -0.31
CA PRO A 87 -15.28 39.52 -0.51
C PRO A 87 -15.15 38.28 -1.42
N ILE A 88 -15.79 37.19 -1.03
CA ILE A 88 -15.70 35.92 -1.76
C ILE A 88 -16.55 35.95 -3.04
N VAL A 89 -15.87 35.79 -4.17
CA VAL A 89 -16.48 35.61 -5.49
C VAL A 89 -16.27 34.17 -5.94
N LEU A 90 -17.37 33.45 -6.12
CA LEU A 90 -17.38 32.05 -6.52
C LEU A 90 -17.71 31.91 -8.00
N ARG A 91 -16.98 31.01 -8.66
CA ARG A 91 -17.20 30.65 -10.06
C ARG A 91 -17.22 29.15 -10.22
N TRP A 92 -18.06 28.63 -11.10
CA TRP A 92 -17.82 27.31 -11.68
C TRP A 92 -16.89 27.45 -12.88
N ALA A 93 -15.89 26.59 -13.00
CA ALA A 93 -14.80 26.78 -13.95
C ALA A 93 -14.69 25.62 -14.96
N GLY A 94 -14.13 25.94 -16.13
CA GLY A 94 -13.57 24.98 -17.06
C GLY A 94 -14.57 24.00 -17.66
N GLY A 95 -14.34 22.70 -17.43
CA GLY A 95 -15.01 21.62 -18.13
C GLY A 95 -16.53 21.64 -17.98
N TRP A 96 -17.03 21.95 -16.78
CA TRP A 96 -18.46 22.05 -16.53
C TRP A 96 -19.12 23.15 -17.37
N VAL A 97 -18.50 24.33 -17.45
CA VAL A 97 -19.04 25.48 -18.21
C VAL A 97 -19.12 25.14 -19.69
N ARG A 98 -18.05 24.57 -20.25
CA ARG A 98 -18.00 24.09 -21.63
C ARG A 98 -19.07 23.06 -21.90
N ASP A 99 -19.15 22.02 -21.08
CA ASP A 99 -20.05 20.89 -21.30
C ASP A 99 -21.52 21.37 -21.22
N LYS A 100 -21.85 22.27 -20.29
CA LYS A 100 -23.19 22.88 -20.22
C LYS A 100 -23.55 23.70 -21.45
N LEU A 101 -22.62 24.49 -21.98
CA LEU A 101 -22.84 25.26 -23.21
C LEU A 101 -23.02 24.35 -24.44
N LEU A 102 -22.42 23.15 -24.42
CA LEU A 102 -22.57 22.13 -25.45
C LEU A 102 -23.76 21.17 -25.19
N ASN A 103 -24.60 21.44 -24.19
CA ASN A 103 -25.70 20.55 -23.76
C ASN A 103 -25.25 19.13 -23.35
N ILE A 104 -24.03 19.00 -22.86
CA ILE A 104 -23.46 17.78 -22.27
C ILE A 104 -23.64 17.86 -20.75
N GLN A 105 -24.15 16.78 -20.14
CA GLN A 105 -24.27 16.72 -18.68
C GLN A 105 -22.89 16.48 -18.05
N SER A 106 -22.58 17.26 -17.00
CA SER A 106 -21.38 17.08 -16.18
C SER A 106 -21.80 16.97 -14.72
N HIS A 107 -21.20 16.02 -14.00
CA HIS A 107 -21.40 15.82 -12.57
C HIS A 107 -20.22 16.31 -11.73
N ASP A 108 -19.07 16.55 -12.37
CA ASP A 108 -17.86 17.11 -11.77
C ASP A 108 -17.88 18.64 -11.95
N ILE A 109 -17.74 19.38 -10.84
CA ILE A 109 -17.80 20.85 -10.79
C ILE A 109 -16.56 21.42 -10.09
N ASP A 110 -15.74 22.14 -10.85
CA ASP A 110 -14.63 22.92 -10.29
C ASP A 110 -15.15 24.26 -9.75
N VAL A 111 -15.08 24.47 -8.43
CA VAL A 111 -15.47 25.72 -7.76
C VAL A 111 -14.22 26.60 -7.55
N ALA A 112 -14.08 27.64 -8.36
CA ALA A 112 -12.98 28.59 -8.29
C ALA A 112 -13.28 29.76 -7.34
N ILE A 113 -12.34 30.01 -6.41
CA ILE A 113 -12.46 30.98 -5.32
C ILE A 113 -11.34 32.03 -5.43
N ASN A 114 -11.66 33.32 -5.28
CA ASN A 114 -10.68 34.41 -5.38
C ASN A 114 -9.82 34.62 -4.13
N ALA A 115 -10.43 34.58 -2.95
CA ALA A 115 -9.85 35.18 -1.74
C ALA A 115 -9.21 34.17 -0.77
N MET A 116 -9.40 32.85 -0.99
CA MET A 116 -8.92 31.81 -0.09
C MET A 116 -8.66 30.49 -0.82
N THR A 117 -7.96 29.55 -0.14
CA THR A 117 -7.71 28.20 -0.66
C THR A 117 -8.95 27.30 -0.55
N GLY A 118 -8.98 26.18 -1.28
CA GLY A 118 -10.15 25.31 -1.36
C GLY A 118 -10.51 24.61 -0.04
N VAL A 119 -9.51 24.26 0.77
CA VAL A 119 -9.70 23.53 2.04
C VAL A 119 -10.43 24.39 3.10
N PRO A 120 -10.00 25.63 3.41
CA PRO A 120 -10.74 26.51 4.32
C PRO A 120 -12.18 26.74 3.90
N PHE A 121 -12.44 26.91 2.59
CA PHE A 121 -13.79 27.10 2.08
C PHE A 121 -14.65 25.83 2.27
N ALA A 122 -14.10 24.65 1.94
CA ALA A 122 -14.81 23.39 2.12
C ALA A 122 -15.13 23.11 3.60
N GLN A 123 -14.21 23.42 4.52
CA GLN A 123 -14.47 23.30 5.95
C GLN A 123 -15.58 24.26 6.39
N ALA A 124 -15.53 25.53 5.98
CA ALA A 124 -16.58 26.50 6.29
C ALA A 124 -17.95 26.08 5.73
N MET A 125 -17.97 25.47 4.55
CA MET A 125 -19.18 24.87 3.98
C MET A 125 -19.72 23.73 4.85
N CYS A 126 -18.87 22.81 5.31
CA CYS A 126 -19.27 21.74 6.22
C CYS A 126 -19.83 22.30 7.53
N ASP A 127 -19.12 23.23 8.16
CA ASP A 127 -19.55 23.89 9.42
C ASP A 127 -20.89 24.62 9.25
N TYR A 128 -21.13 25.23 8.08
CA TYR A 128 -22.42 25.86 7.76
C TYR A 128 -23.54 24.82 7.62
N CYS A 129 -23.25 23.69 6.97
CA CYS A 129 -24.23 22.61 6.75
C CYS A 129 -24.63 21.85 8.02
N GLU A 130 -23.84 21.90 9.10
CA GLU A 130 -24.19 21.32 10.40
C GLU A 130 -25.26 22.13 11.15
N ARG A 131 -25.52 23.39 10.76
CA ARG A 131 -26.50 24.24 11.44
C ARG A 131 -27.93 23.80 11.10
N PRO A 132 -28.83 23.62 12.09
CA PRO A 132 -30.23 23.22 11.85
C PRO A 132 -30.99 24.14 10.89
N GLU A 133 -30.70 25.43 10.94
CA GLU A 133 -31.29 26.46 10.07
C GLU A 133 -30.87 26.27 8.60
N ALA A 134 -29.60 25.96 8.36
CA ALA A 134 -29.05 25.72 7.02
C ALA A 134 -29.60 24.40 6.42
N MET A 135 -29.69 23.34 7.24
CA MET A 135 -30.26 22.05 6.80
C MET A 135 -31.70 22.21 6.33
N SER A 136 -32.52 22.96 7.06
CA SER A 136 -33.91 23.23 6.68
C SER A 136 -34.02 24.17 5.47
N LYS A 137 -33.16 25.19 5.36
CA LYS A 137 -33.20 26.16 4.26
C LYS A 137 -32.81 25.54 2.92
N HIS A 138 -31.82 24.68 2.90
CA HIS A 138 -31.28 24.06 1.69
C HIS A 138 -31.74 22.62 1.46
N ASN A 139 -32.71 22.10 2.24
CA ASN A 139 -33.20 20.72 2.16
C ASN A 139 -32.06 19.69 2.17
N ILE A 140 -31.13 19.81 3.12
CA ILE A 140 -29.96 18.91 3.24
C ILE A 140 -30.38 17.67 4.05
N GLY A 141 -30.33 16.49 3.42
CA GLY A 141 -30.56 15.21 4.07
C GLY A 141 -29.30 14.56 4.65
N PRO A 142 -29.43 13.51 5.48
CA PRO A 142 -28.29 12.81 6.11
C PRO A 142 -27.33 12.13 5.13
N ALA A 143 -27.78 11.89 3.88
CA ALA A 143 -26.99 11.26 2.83
C ALA A 143 -26.43 12.25 1.79
N ASP A 144 -26.80 13.54 1.88
CA ASP A 144 -26.40 14.56 0.90
C ASP A 144 -24.99 15.09 1.14
N ILE A 145 -24.53 15.07 2.40
CA ILE A 145 -23.15 15.42 2.77
C ILE A 145 -22.31 14.14 2.69
N GLY A 146 -21.56 13.98 1.59
CA GLY A 146 -20.53 12.93 1.50
C GLY A 146 -19.35 13.20 2.44
N SER A 147 -18.50 12.20 2.66
CA SER A 147 -17.27 12.36 3.43
C SER A 147 -16.38 13.46 2.83
N LEU A 148 -15.94 14.43 3.64
CA LEU A 148 -14.93 15.42 3.24
C LEU A 148 -13.62 14.67 2.91
N HIS A 149 -13.31 14.53 1.62
CA HIS A 149 -12.07 13.94 1.18
C HIS A 149 -11.03 15.05 0.99
N ASN A 150 -10.29 15.32 2.07
CA ASN A 150 -9.14 16.21 2.01
C ASN A 150 -8.05 15.56 1.16
N VAL A 151 -7.83 16.07 -0.06
CA VAL A 151 -6.62 15.76 -0.82
C VAL A 151 -5.50 16.60 -0.23
N ALA A 152 -4.82 16.05 0.78
CA ALA A 152 -3.64 16.67 1.37
C ALA A 152 -2.60 17.04 0.28
N ARG A 153 -1.86 18.13 0.51
CA ARG A 153 -0.74 18.63 -0.34
C ARG A 153 -0.03 17.48 -1.05
N ASN A 154 -0.29 17.34 -2.35
CA ASN A 154 0.32 16.26 -3.11
C ASN A 154 1.76 16.65 -3.49
N PRO A 155 2.80 15.97 -2.98
CA PRO A 155 4.19 16.44 -3.05
C PRO A 155 4.77 16.28 -4.45
N GLU A 156 4.24 15.31 -5.19
CA GLU A 156 4.64 14.99 -6.55
C GLU A 156 3.85 15.79 -7.60
N LYS A 157 2.72 16.41 -7.22
CA LYS A 157 1.86 17.12 -8.18
C LYS A 157 1.81 18.64 -8.00
N SER A 158 2.14 19.19 -6.82
CA SER A 158 2.55 20.59 -6.59
C SER A 158 2.64 20.88 -5.09
N LYS A 159 3.74 21.49 -4.63
CA LYS A 159 3.95 21.89 -3.22
C LYS A 159 2.98 22.97 -2.69
N HIS A 160 2.05 23.47 -3.53
CA HIS A 160 1.19 24.64 -3.26
C HIS A 160 -0.31 24.44 -3.58
N LEU A 161 -0.77 23.25 -3.99
CA LEU A 161 -2.21 23.00 -4.19
C LEU A 161 -2.84 22.38 -2.94
N GLU A 162 -3.74 23.12 -2.30
CA GLU A 162 -4.72 22.60 -1.34
C GLU A 162 -6.08 22.61 -2.03
N THR A 163 -6.49 21.44 -2.51
CA THR A 163 -7.80 21.22 -3.16
C THR A 163 -8.64 20.31 -2.27
N ALA A 164 -9.90 20.68 -2.06
CA ALA A 164 -10.85 19.85 -1.32
C ALA A 164 -11.87 19.25 -2.27
N MET A 165 -12.12 17.94 -2.14
CA MET A 165 -13.16 17.25 -2.90
C MET A 165 -14.33 16.94 -1.96
N VAL A 166 -15.54 17.38 -2.33
CA VAL A 166 -16.75 17.18 -1.55
C VAL A 166 -17.86 16.70 -2.46
N LYS A 167 -18.58 15.64 -2.06
CA LYS A 167 -19.79 15.21 -2.75
C LYS A 167 -20.99 15.86 -2.08
N MET A 168 -21.77 16.64 -2.83
CA MET A 168 -22.96 17.34 -2.33
C MET A 168 -24.13 17.21 -3.31
N PHE A 169 -25.30 16.80 -2.83
CA PHE A 169 -26.51 16.54 -3.64
C PHE A 169 -26.32 15.53 -4.79
N GLY A 170 -25.30 14.67 -4.67
CA GLY A 170 -24.88 13.73 -5.69
C GLY A 170 -23.97 14.31 -6.80
N LEU A 171 -23.51 15.56 -6.64
CA LEU A 171 -22.52 16.22 -7.49
C LEU A 171 -21.15 16.17 -6.83
N ASP A 172 -20.09 16.01 -7.62
CA ASP A 172 -18.70 15.96 -7.15
C ASP A 172 -18.07 17.36 -7.30
N LEU A 173 -17.63 17.96 -6.20
CA LEU A 173 -17.16 19.35 -6.12
C LEU A 173 -15.67 19.42 -5.81
N ASP A 174 -14.93 20.12 -6.66
CA ASP A 174 -13.50 20.39 -6.49
C ASP A 174 -13.27 21.87 -6.19
N PHE A 175 -12.93 22.20 -4.94
CA PHE A 175 -12.64 23.58 -4.54
C PHE A 175 -11.21 23.95 -4.89
N VAL A 176 -11.05 24.98 -5.73
CA VAL A 176 -9.76 25.46 -6.23
C VAL A 176 -9.65 26.98 -6.04
N ASN A 177 -8.46 27.48 -5.71
CA ASN A 177 -8.21 28.91 -5.71
C ASN A 177 -7.76 29.41 -7.09
N LEU A 178 -8.16 30.64 -7.42
CA LEU A 178 -7.64 31.35 -8.58
C LEU A 178 -6.14 31.61 -8.36
N ARG A 179 -5.34 31.33 -9.39
CA ARG A 179 -3.89 31.45 -9.26
C ARG A 179 -3.21 31.95 -10.51
N LYS A 180 -2.11 32.65 -10.28
CA LYS A 180 -1.10 33.01 -11.25
C LYS A 180 0.07 32.05 -11.13
N GLU A 181 0.54 31.55 -12.27
CA GLU A 181 1.65 30.61 -12.35
C GLU A 181 2.84 31.28 -13.05
N THR A 182 4.03 31.21 -12.44
CA THR A 182 5.29 31.62 -13.07
C THR A 182 6.18 30.40 -13.25
N TYR A 183 6.55 30.10 -14.50
CA TYR A 183 7.39 28.96 -14.86
C TYR A 183 8.85 29.41 -14.99
N THR A 184 9.79 28.60 -14.49
CA THR A 184 11.24 28.80 -14.67
C THR A 184 11.78 27.71 -15.60
N GLU A 185 12.75 28.02 -16.47
CA GLU A 185 13.23 27.09 -17.52
C GLU A 185 13.61 25.68 -16.99
N ASP A 186 14.14 25.61 -15.76
CA ASP A 186 14.64 24.38 -15.12
C ASP A 186 13.64 23.65 -14.19
N SER A 187 12.45 24.22 -13.92
CA SER A 187 11.47 23.63 -12.99
C SER A 187 10.13 23.37 -13.66
N ARG A 188 9.65 22.14 -13.53
CA ARG A 188 8.29 21.73 -13.94
C ARG A 188 7.18 22.33 -13.08
N ASN A 189 7.48 22.68 -11.83
CA ASN A 189 6.49 23.20 -10.91
C ASN A 189 6.52 24.73 -10.93
N PRO A 190 5.43 25.41 -11.33
CA PRO A 190 5.39 26.86 -11.30
C PRO A 190 5.35 27.38 -9.87
N GLN A 191 5.87 28.59 -9.67
CA GLN A 191 5.58 29.36 -8.47
C GLN A 191 4.13 29.88 -8.57
N MET A 192 3.36 29.67 -7.50
CA MET A 192 1.92 29.97 -7.47
C MET A 192 1.65 31.16 -6.55
N GLU A 193 0.93 32.14 -7.07
CA GLU A 193 0.42 33.30 -6.33
C GLU A 193 -1.10 33.38 -6.50
N PHE A 194 -1.82 34.02 -5.58
CA PHE A 194 -3.22 34.35 -5.80
C PHE A 194 -3.35 35.23 -7.04
N GLY A 195 -4.23 34.84 -7.96
CA GLY A 195 -4.40 35.49 -9.25
C GLY A 195 -5.84 35.88 -9.50
N THR A 196 -6.04 36.74 -10.49
CA THR A 196 -7.37 37.09 -11.00
C THR A 196 -7.96 35.97 -11.86
N ALA A 197 -9.28 36.00 -12.11
CA ALA A 197 -9.93 35.04 -13.01
C ALA A 197 -9.35 35.09 -14.43
N GLU A 198 -8.95 36.28 -14.90
CA GLU A 198 -8.29 36.46 -16.19
C GLU A 198 -6.88 35.82 -16.22
N GLU A 199 -6.08 36.02 -15.17
CA GLU A 199 -4.75 35.38 -15.06
C GLU A 199 -4.87 33.85 -14.97
N ASP A 200 -5.88 33.35 -14.25
CA ASP A 200 -6.18 31.91 -14.17
C ASP A 200 -6.67 31.34 -15.51
N ALA A 201 -7.49 32.09 -16.26
CA ALA A 201 -7.93 31.70 -17.59
C ALA A 201 -6.76 31.57 -18.57
N ARG A 202 -5.86 32.55 -18.60
CA ARG A 202 -4.74 32.59 -19.56
C ARG A 202 -3.73 31.46 -19.37
N ARG A 203 -3.57 30.94 -18.15
CA ARG A 203 -2.70 29.79 -17.89
C ARG A 203 -3.33 28.44 -18.21
N ARG A 204 -4.58 28.35 -18.65
CA ARG A 204 -5.25 27.06 -18.94
C ARG A 204 -4.81 26.48 -20.28
N ASP A 205 -5.21 25.23 -20.53
CA ASP A 205 -4.78 24.45 -21.68
C ASP A 205 -5.42 24.89 -23.00
N ALA A 206 -6.73 25.16 -23.00
CA ALA A 206 -7.49 25.58 -24.16
C ALA A 206 -8.48 26.70 -23.81
N THR A 207 -8.75 27.60 -24.78
CA THR A 207 -9.70 28.72 -24.65
C THR A 207 -11.09 28.22 -24.24
N VAL A 208 -11.56 27.14 -24.86
CA VAL A 208 -12.85 26.49 -24.54
C VAL A 208 -12.92 25.92 -23.10
N ASN A 209 -11.78 25.72 -22.43
CA ASN A 209 -11.70 25.28 -21.03
C ASN A 209 -11.32 26.41 -20.05
N ALA A 210 -11.18 27.63 -20.57
CA ALA A 210 -10.82 28.83 -19.81
C ALA A 210 -12.03 29.72 -19.51
N LEU A 211 -13.24 29.13 -19.60
CA LEU A 211 -14.50 29.79 -19.30
C LEU A 211 -14.85 29.66 -17.81
N PHE A 212 -15.49 30.69 -17.28
CA PHE A 212 -16.05 30.70 -15.94
C PHE A 212 -17.54 31.03 -15.96
N TYR A 213 -18.29 30.47 -15.02
CA TYR A 213 -19.67 30.84 -14.74
C TYR A 213 -19.73 31.48 -13.36
N ASN A 214 -20.00 32.78 -13.30
CA ASN A 214 -20.05 33.53 -12.06
C ASN A 214 -21.36 33.28 -11.33
N LEU A 215 -21.26 32.72 -10.11
CA LEU A 215 -22.44 32.30 -9.35
C LEU A 215 -23.23 33.50 -8.79
N HIS A 216 -22.62 34.67 -8.71
CA HIS A 216 -23.24 35.86 -8.11
C HIS A 216 -24.18 36.59 -9.07
N ASP A 217 -23.85 36.64 -10.37
CA ASP A 217 -24.61 37.41 -11.36
C ASP A 217 -25.13 36.59 -12.55
N ASP A 218 -24.96 35.26 -12.53
CA ASP A 218 -25.45 34.31 -13.54
C ASP A 218 -24.90 34.54 -14.95
N ARG A 219 -23.62 34.91 -15.04
CA ARG A 219 -22.95 35.20 -16.31
C ARG A 219 -21.79 34.27 -16.59
N VAL A 220 -21.65 33.92 -17.86
CA VAL A 220 -20.41 33.32 -18.37
C VAL A 220 -19.38 34.43 -18.60
N GLU A 221 -18.22 34.27 -17.98
CA GLU A 221 -17.06 35.13 -18.17
C GLU A 221 -16.07 34.43 -19.12
N ASP A 222 -15.74 35.10 -20.22
CA ASP A 222 -14.75 34.65 -21.20
C ASP A 222 -13.65 35.69 -21.37
N PHE A 223 -12.45 35.36 -20.88
CA PHE A 223 -11.27 36.22 -20.95
C PHE A 223 -10.34 35.89 -22.13
N THR A 224 -10.65 34.83 -22.90
CA THR A 224 -9.70 34.23 -23.87
C THR A 224 -10.28 34.03 -25.26
N GLY A 225 -11.58 34.29 -25.46
CA GLY A 225 -12.30 34.04 -26.71
C GLY A 225 -12.79 32.60 -26.87
N GLY A 226 -12.91 31.86 -25.76
CA GLY A 226 -13.38 30.47 -25.74
C GLY A 226 -14.79 30.27 -26.26
N LEU A 227 -15.69 31.25 -26.13
CA LEU A 227 -17.05 31.17 -26.68
C LEU A 227 -17.05 31.19 -28.21
N ALA A 228 -16.26 32.09 -28.81
CA ALA A 228 -16.13 32.19 -30.26
C ALA A 228 -15.44 30.95 -30.85
N ASP A 229 -14.40 30.45 -30.18
CA ASP A 229 -13.73 29.21 -30.58
C ASP A 229 -14.66 27.99 -30.43
N MET A 230 -15.54 27.96 -29.42
CA MET A 230 -16.52 26.89 -29.26
C MET A 230 -17.58 26.90 -30.36
N GLU A 231 -18.09 28.08 -30.74
CA GLU A 231 -19.01 28.24 -31.86
C GLU A 231 -18.36 27.79 -33.18
N ALA A 232 -17.08 28.13 -33.37
CA ALA A 232 -16.29 27.73 -34.53
C ALA A 232 -15.77 26.27 -34.49
N LYS A 233 -16.00 25.54 -33.38
CA LYS A 233 -15.45 24.19 -33.12
C LYS A 233 -13.92 24.10 -33.22
N ILE A 234 -13.24 25.07 -32.62
CA ILE A 234 -11.78 25.20 -32.63
C ILE A 234 -11.21 24.95 -31.23
N ILE A 235 -10.11 24.17 -31.15
CA ILE A 235 -9.26 24.08 -29.95
C ILE A 235 -8.05 24.97 -30.15
N ARG A 236 -7.94 26.04 -29.35
CA ARG A 236 -6.83 26.99 -29.36
C ARG A 236 -6.27 27.18 -27.95
N THR A 237 -4.97 27.44 -27.82
CA THR A 237 -4.34 27.81 -26.55
C THR A 237 -4.63 29.28 -26.18
N PRO A 238 -4.88 29.63 -24.91
CA PRO A 238 -5.12 31.02 -24.51
C PRO A 238 -3.94 31.97 -24.72
N LEU A 239 -2.72 31.44 -24.57
CA LEU A 239 -1.47 32.15 -24.82
C LEU A 239 -0.80 31.62 -26.09
N GLU A 240 0.34 32.21 -26.42
CA GLU A 240 1.19 31.75 -27.53
C GLU A 240 1.47 30.23 -27.37
N PRO A 241 1.21 29.41 -28.41
CA PRO A 241 1.24 27.95 -28.28
C PRO A 241 2.61 27.40 -27.85
N PHE A 242 3.71 27.92 -28.39
CA PHE A 242 5.03 27.44 -28.04
C PHE A 242 5.32 27.62 -26.54
N GLN A 243 5.08 28.82 -26.00
CA GLN A 243 5.19 29.08 -24.56
C GLN A 243 4.28 28.16 -23.75
N THR A 244 3.02 28.02 -24.18
CA THR A 244 2.03 27.16 -23.49
C THR A 244 2.51 25.72 -23.36
N PHE A 245 3.12 25.17 -24.40
CA PHE A 245 3.64 23.80 -24.39
C PHE A 245 4.99 23.67 -23.69
N MET A 246 5.82 24.71 -23.68
CA MET A 246 7.07 24.71 -22.92
C MET A 246 6.83 24.80 -21.41
N ASP A 247 5.76 25.49 -20.99
CA ASP A 247 5.32 25.62 -19.60
C ASP A 247 4.77 24.29 -19.04
N ASP A 248 3.83 23.64 -19.75
CA ASP A 248 3.38 22.27 -19.44
C ASP A 248 3.20 21.45 -20.73
N PRO A 249 4.20 20.65 -21.11
CA PRO A 249 4.14 19.83 -22.32
C PRO A 249 2.99 18.82 -22.35
N LEU A 250 2.43 18.44 -21.19
CA LEU A 250 1.27 17.52 -21.16
C LEU A 250 0.05 18.12 -21.87
N ARG A 251 -0.04 19.45 -21.99
CA ARG A 251 -1.12 20.13 -22.71
C ARG A 251 -1.24 19.61 -24.14
N VAL A 252 -0.15 19.23 -24.80
CA VAL A 252 -0.19 18.63 -26.14
C VAL A 252 -1.13 17.41 -26.17
N LEU A 253 -0.96 16.46 -25.24
CA LEU A 253 -1.82 15.27 -25.15
C LEU A 253 -3.25 15.62 -24.74
N ARG A 254 -3.44 16.64 -23.90
CA ARG A 254 -4.77 17.11 -23.51
C ARG A 254 -5.52 17.73 -24.68
N LEU A 255 -4.85 18.52 -25.53
CA LEU A 255 -5.45 19.10 -26.74
C LEU A 255 -5.84 18.01 -27.74
N VAL A 256 -5.01 16.98 -27.93
CA VAL A 256 -5.39 15.80 -28.74
C VAL A 256 -6.66 15.15 -28.18
N ARG A 257 -6.71 14.92 -26.86
CA ARG A 257 -7.89 14.35 -26.20
C ARG A 257 -9.14 15.23 -26.35
N PHE A 258 -9.02 16.55 -26.22
CA PHE A 258 -10.17 17.45 -26.39
C PHE A 258 -10.64 17.49 -27.84
N SER A 259 -9.71 17.50 -28.80
CA SER A 259 -10.02 17.45 -30.22
C SER A 259 -10.81 16.18 -30.57
N SER A 260 -10.35 15.00 -30.13
CA SER A 260 -11.07 13.75 -30.39
C SER A 260 -12.40 13.65 -29.65
N ARG A 261 -12.44 14.00 -28.35
CA ARG A 261 -13.68 13.94 -27.54
C ARG A 261 -14.77 14.90 -28.04
N LEU A 262 -14.40 16.12 -28.40
CA LEU A 262 -15.36 17.17 -28.79
C LEU A 262 -15.60 17.21 -30.31
N GLN A 263 -14.80 16.47 -31.09
CA GLN A 263 -14.80 16.52 -32.56
C GLN A 263 -14.53 17.95 -33.07
N PHE A 264 -13.61 18.65 -32.41
CA PHE A 264 -13.18 20.01 -32.74
C PHE A 264 -11.81 19.98 -33.43
N ILE A 265 -11.54 20.97 -34.28
CA ILE A 265 -10.29 21.08 -35.03
C ILE A 265 -9.27 21.89 -34.20
N ILE A 266 -8.03 21.43 -34.13
CA ILE A 266 -6.95 22.19 -33.49
C ILE A 266 -6.54 23.35 -34.41
N ASP A 267 -6.47 24.57 -33.87
CA ASP A 267 -6.03 25.77 -34.57
C ASP A 267 -4.69 25.53 -35.30
N ALA A 268 -4.54 26.06 -36.52
CA ALA A 268 -3.39 25.78 -37.37
C ALA A 268 -2.05 26.20 -36.73
N ASN A 269 -2.01 27.32 -36.00
CA ASN A 269 -0.80 27.78 -35.32
C ASN A 269 -0.50 26.90 -34.10
N THR A 270 -1.52 26.55 -33.31
CA THR A 270 -1.40 25.62 -32.19
C THR A 270 -0.89 24.25 -32.67
N ARG A 271 -1.48 23.71 -33.73
CA ARG A 271 -1.11 22.42 -34.33
C ARG A 271 0.35 22.40 -34.80
N LYS A 272 0.82 23.49 -35.42
CA LYS A 272 2.21 23.62 -35.87
C LYS A 272 3.21 23.44 -34.72
N PHE A 273 2.97 24.09 -33.58
CA PHE A 273 3.89 24.02 -32.43
C PHE A 273 3.76 22.72 -31.63
N MET A 274 2.63 22.02 -31.69
CA MET A 274 2.51 20.67 -31.09
C MET A 274 3.48 19.67 -31.72
N ALA A 275 3.79 19.83 -33.01
CA ALA A 275 4.74 19.00 -33.75
C ALA A 275 6.18 19.55 -33.73
N ASP A 276 6.45 20.63 -32.98
CA ASP A 276 7.80 21.19 -32.88
C ASP A 276 8.74 20.22 -32.14
N PRO A 277 9.94 19.92 -32.68
CA PRO A 277 10.87 18.99 -32.05
C PRO A 277 11.22 19.33 -30.59
N LYS A 278 11.29 20.62 -30.22
CA LYS A 278 11.58 21.04 -28.85
C LYS A 278 10.41 20.73 -27.91
N VAL A 279 9.18 20.88 -28.40
CA VAL A 279 7.97 20.55 -27.64
C VAL A 279 7.86 19.04 -27.44
N LEU A 280 8.13 18.25 -28.49
CA LEU A 280 8.15 16.78 -28.41
C LEU A 280 9.21 16.29 -27.41
N GLU A 281 10.41 16.88 -27.45
CA GLU A 281 11.47 16.54 -26.50
C GLU A 281 11.11 16.98 -25.07
N ALA A 282 10.51 18.16 -24.89
CA ALA A 282 10.02 18.58 -23.58
C ALA A 282 8.93 17.64 -23.04
N LEU A 283 8.02 17.15 -23.88
CA LEU A 283 7.02 16.15 -23.51
C LEU A 283 7.67 14.82 -23.11
N ARG A 284 8.72 14.39 -23.81
CA ARG A 284 9.48 13.17 -23.49
C ARG A 284 10.26 13.31 -22.18
N ALA A 285 10.95 14.43 -21.97
CA ALA A 285 11.88 14.61 -20.87
C ALA A 285 11.20 15.12 -19.57
N LYS A 286 10.27 16.08 -19.65
CA LYS A 286 9.73 16.77 -18.47
C LYS A 286 8.49 16.08 -17.86
N ILE A 287 7.73 15.33 -18.66
CA ILE A 287 6.46 14.74 -18.21
C ILE A 287 6.66 13.29 -17.74
N SER A 288 6.04 12.98 -16.59
CA SER A 288 6.09 11.63 -16.04
C SER A 288 5.20 10.68 -16.85
N ARG A 289 5.63 9.43 -16.95
CA ARG A 289 5.01 8.42 -17.82
C ARG A 289 3.61 8.03 -17.33
N GLU A 290 3.35 8.16 -16.03
CA GLU A 290 2.03 7.97 -15.43
C GLU A 290 1.02 9.02 -15.93
N ARG A 291 1.43 10.29 -16.09
CA ARG A 291 0.55 11.35 -16.62
C ARG A 291 0.26 11.15 -18.10
N VAL A 292 1.25 10.69 -18.86
CA VAL A 292 1.06 10.28 -20.27
C VAL A 292 0.04 9.15 -20.35
N GLY A 293 0.20 8.11 -19.51
CA GLY A 293 -0.73 6.99 -19.40
C GLY A 293 -2.16 7.40 -19.09
N VAL A 294 -2.38 8.34 -18.16
CA VAL A 294 -3.73 8.83 -17.83
C VAL A 294 -4.40 9.54 -19.01
N GLU A 295 -3.67 10.41 -19.72
CA GLU A 295 -4.26 11.08 -20.90
C GLU A 295 -4.52 10.07 -22.03
N LEU A 296 -3.60 9.12 -22.27
CA LEU A 296 -3.79 8.04 -23.24
C LEU A 296 -4.99 7.15 -22.90
N GLU A 297 -5.14 6.75 -21.65
CA GLU A 297 -6.27 5.95 -21.19
C GLU A 297 -7.60 6.67 -21.46
N LYS A 298 -7.68 7.96 -21.14
CA LYS A 298 -8.88 8.78 -21.40
C LYS A 298 -9.17 8.94 -22.89
N MET A 299 -8.14 8.99 -23.75
CA MET A 299 -8.31 9.03 -25.21
C MET A 299 -8.84 7.70 -25.75
N LEU A 300 -8.27 6.57 -25.32
CA LEU A 300 -8.61 5.24 -25.85
C LEU A 300 -9.89 4.64 -25.26
N LYS A 301 -10.35 5.14 -24.10
CA LYS A 301 -11.68 4.84 -23.54
C LYS A 301 -12.78 5.80 -24.02
N GLY A 302 -12.42 6.90 -24.67
CA GLY A 302 -13.37 7.88 -25.19
C GLY A 302 -14.11 7.37 -26.41
N ASP A 303 -15.01 8.20 -26.94
CA ASP A 303 -15.89 7.84 -28.06
C ASP A 303 -15.16 7.78 -29.41
N HIS A 304 -14.02 8.48 -29.52
CA HIS A 304 -13.28 8.73 -30.77
C HIS A 304 -11.79 8.37 -30.66
N PRO A 305 -11.45 7.09 -30.39
CA PRO A 305 -10.07 6.63 -30.24
C PRO A 305 -9.29 6.58 -31.57
N PHE A 306 -9.97 6.37 -32.70
CA PHE A 306 -9.36 6.41 -34.04
C PHE A 306 -8.74 7.78 -34.31
N GLU A 307 -9.51 8.85 -34.14
CA GLU A 307 -9.08 10.23 -34.37
C GLU A 307 -7.96 10.63 -33.40
N ALA A 308 -7.98 10.11 -32.16
CA ALA A 308 -6.89 10.32 -31.21
C ALA A 308 -5.58 9.70 -31.69
N LEU A 309 -5.58 8.45 -32.17
CA LEU A 309 -4.40 7.79 -32.71
C LEU A 309 -3.94 8.43 -34.02
N GLN A 310 -4.88 8.86 -34.87
CA GLN A 310 -4.58 9.60 -36.09
C GLN A 310 -3.85 10.90 -35.77
N LEU A 311 -4.34 11.70 -34.81
CA LEU A 311 -3.68 12.94 -34.38
C LEU A 311 -2.30 12.67 -33.77
N ILE A 312 -2.14 11.60 -32.97
CA ILE A 312 -0.83 11.19 -32.44
C ILE A 312 0.14 10.88 -33.58
N HIS A 313 -0.32 10.20 -34.63
CA HIS A 313 0.49 9.89 -35.80
C HIS A 313 0.87 11.15 -36.59
N GLU A 314 -0.10 11.99 -36.92
CA GLU A 314 0.11 13.21 -37.71
C GLU A 314 0.99 14.24 -36.99
N LEU A 315 0.94 14.30 -35.66
CA LEU A 315 1.75 15.20 -34.83
C LEU A 315 3.11 14.60 -34.42
N GLN A 316 3.46 13.42 -34.93
CA GLN A 316 4.73 12.74 -34.62
C GLN A 316 4.93 12.46 -33.12
N LEU A 317 3.83 12.25 -32.39
CA LEU A 317 3.83 12.01 -30.95
C LEU A 317 4.16 10.56 -30.57
N PHE A 318 4.24 9.64 -31.53
CA PHE A 318 4.44 8.21 -31.29
C PHE A 318 5.65 7.95 -30.37
N HIS A 319 6.83 8.46 -30.71
CA HIS A 319 8.05 8.24 -29.92
C HIS A 319 8.07 9.01 -28.59
N ALA A 320 7.22 10.02 -28.43
CA ALA A 320 7.08 10.72 -27.16
C ALA A 320 6.19 9.94 -26.15
N ILE A 321 5.30 9.07 -26.66
CA ILE A 321 4.33 8.30 -25.87
C ILE A 321 4.79 6.84 -25.72
N PHE A 322 5.09 6.17 -26.84
CA PHE A 322 5.38 4.74 -26.91
C PHE A 322 6.87 4.50 -26.98
N THR A 323 7.62 4.93 -25.96
CA THR A 323 9.07 4.68 -25.84
C THR A 323 9.44 4.61 -24.37
N ASP A 324 10.33 3.69 -24.00
CA ASP A 324 10.89 3.62 -22.64
C ASP A 324 12.00 4.68 -22.49
N PRO A 325 11.79 5.73 -21.68
CA PRO A 325 12.78 6.80 -21.53
C PRO A 325 14.00 6.38 -20.70
N THR A 326 13.97 5.21 -20.05
CA THR A 326 15.06 4.72 -19.18
C THR A 326 16.17 4.02 -19.96
N GLN A 327 15.97 3.76 -21.26
CA GLN A 327 16.93 3.09 -22.13
C GLN A 327 17.33 4.01 -23.29
N GLU A 328 18.63 4.27 -23.40
CA GLU A 328 19.18 5.22 -24.38
C GLU A 328 19.30 4.65 -25.80
N ASN A 329 19.33 3.31 -25.96
CA ASN A 329 19.62 2.65 -27.24
C ASN A 329 18.55 1.62 -27.66
N LEU A 330 17.27 2.01 -27.60
CA LEU A 330 16.20 1.15 -28.11
C LEU A 330 16.09 1.23 -29.63
N PRO A 331 15.76 0.10 -30.31
CA PRO A 331 15.39 0.13 -31.71
C PRO A 331 14.18 1.03 -31.93
N VAL A 332 14.14 1.70 -33.08
CA VAL A 332 13.03 2.58 -33.47
C VAL A 332 12.09 1.78 -34.37
N PRO A 333 10.81 1.59 -33.99
CA PRO A 333 9.86 0.88 -34.84
C PRO A 333 9.54 1.71 -36.09
N ASP A 334 9.29 1.02 -37.21
CA ASP A 334 8.76 1.65 -38.42
C ASP A 334 7.27 1.97 -38.25
N ILE A 335 6.94 3.25 -38.29
CA ILE A 335 5.57 3.76 -38.13
C ILE A 335 4.91 4.13 -39.47
N SER A 336 5.60 3.95 -40.60
CA SER A 336 5.11 4.36 -41.94
C SER A 336 3.73 3.78 -42.29
N ARG A 337 3.45 2.56 -41.82
CA ARG A 337 2.21 1.81 -42.05
C ARG A 337 1.32 1.72 -40.81
N TRP A 338 1.61 2.49 -39.76
CA TRP A 338 0.86 2.43 -38.51
C TRP A 338 -0.64 2.71 -38.70
N ALA A 339 -0.98 3.59 -39.66
CA ALA A 339 -2.35 3.90 -40.02
C ALA A 339 -3.18 2.68 -40.43
N VAL A 340 -2.55 1.67 -41.05
CA VAL A 340 -3.23 0.44 -41.44
C VAL A 340 -3.83 -0.26 -40.22
N ALA A 341 -3.10 -0.31 -39.10
CA ALA A 341 -3.54 -1.04 -37.90
C ALA A 341 -4.73 -0.36 -37.22
N TYR A 342 -4.68 0.95 -36.98
CA TYR A 342 -5.79 1.63 -36.30
C TYR A 342 -7.01 1.84 -37.22
N THR A 343 -6.82 1.99 -38.53
CA THR A 343 -7.93 2.03 -39.51
C THR A 343 -8.60 0.67 -39.62
N CYS A 344 -7.81 -0.41 -39.61
CA CYS A 344 -8.34 -1.77 -39.56
C CYS A 344 -9.22 -1.98 -38.34
N LEU A 345 -8.75 -1.62 -37.15
CA LEU A 345 -9.54 -1.79 -35.93
C LEU A 345 -10.83 -0.95 -35.96
N ASP A 346 -10.76 0.30 -36.43
CA ASP A 346 -11.93 1.17 -36.55
C ASP A 346 -13.01 0.58 -37.47
N GLU A 347 -12.62 0.18 -38.68
CA GLU A 347 -13.55 -0.43 -39.64
C GLU A 347 -14.12 -1.75 -39.13
N LEU A 348 -13.32 -2.56 -38.43
CA LEU A 348 -13.81 -3.80 -37.82
C LEU A 348 -14.85 -3.52 -36.73
N LEU A 349 -14.70 -2.44 -35.95
CA LEU A 349 -15.62 -2.07 -34.88
C LEU A 349 -16.96 -1.51 -35.37
N ASN A 350 -17.05 -1.11 -36.65
CA ASN A 350 -18.30 -0.67 -37.28
C ASN A 350 -19.31 -1.81 -37.47
N ASP A 351 -18.83 -3.06 -37.56
CA ASP A 351 -19.67 -4.26 -37.61
C ASP A 351 -19.50 -5.05 -36.29
N ARG A 352 -20.54 -4.98 -35.43
CA ARG A 352 -20.58 -5.70 -34.15
C ARG A 352 -21.47 -6.94 -34.16
N ASP A 353 -21.86 -7.42 -35.35
CA ASP A 353 -22.64 -8.65 -35.44
C ASP A 353 -21.86 -9.81 -34.82
N SER A 354 -22.55 -10.76 -34.18
CA SER A 354 -21.91 -11.92 -33.54
C SER A 354 -21.15 -12.84 -34.51
N THR A 355 -21.36 -12.66 -35.81
CA THR A 355 -20.66 -13.38 -36.89
C THR A 355 -19.49 -12.59 -37.49
N SER A 356 -19.36 -11.31 -37.15
CA SER A 356 -18.26 -10.45 -37.56
C SER A 356 -16.97 -10.79 -36.81
N ILE A 357 -15.84 -10.28 -37.31
CA ILE A 357 -14.54 -10.44 -36.64
C ILE A 357 -14.56 -9.74 -35.27
N ALA A 358 -15.03 -8.50 -35.20
CA ALA A 358 -15.07 -7.74 -33.96
C ALA A 358 -16.05 -8.35 -32.95
N GLY A 359 -17.25 -8.76 -33.37
CA GLY A 359 -18.22 -9.41 -32.49
C GLY A 359 -17.74 -10.72 -31.86
N ARG A 360 -16.85 -11.45 -32.56
CA ARG A 360 -16.25 -12.70 -32.06
C ARG A 360 -15.04 -12.49 -31.16
N LEU A 361 -14.21 -11.48 -31.45
CA LEU A 361 -12.94 -11.26 -30.77
C LEU A 361 -12.99 -10.20 -29.66
N ILE A 362 -13.90 -9.21 -29.76
CA ILE A 362 -14.00 -8.06 -28.86
C ILE A 362 -15.33 -8.13 -28.12
N THR A 363 -15.36 -8.90 -27.03
CA THR A 363 -16.60 -9.26 -26.33
C THR A 363 -17.01 -8.30 -25.22
N SER A 364 -16.21 -7.29 -24.91
CA SER A 364 -16.49 -6.32 -23.83
C SER A 364 -15.91 -4.93 -24.09
N THR A 365 -16.33 -3.96 -23.29
CA THR A 365 -15.76 -2.59 -23.28
C THR A 365 -14.28 -2.59 -22.89
N ASP A 366 -13.90 -3.39 -21.89
CA ASP A 366 -12.50 -3.60 -21.50
C ASP A 366 -11.65 -4.22 -22.63
N ALA A 367 -12.24 -5.15 -23.38
CA ALA A 367 -11.60 -5.73 -24.56
C ALA A 367 -11.43 -4.70 -25.68
N THR A 368 -12.39 -3.79 -25.85
CA THR A 368 -12.30 -2.68 -26.81
C THR A 368 -11.15 -1.74 -26.46
N TYR A 369 -11.03 -1.34 -25.19
CA TYR A 369 -9.89 -0.56 -24.71
C TYR A 369 -8.54 -1.27 -24.93
N SER A 370 -8.48 -2.57 -24.66
CA SER A 370 -7.28 -3.37 -24.89
C SER A 370 -6.93 -3.49 -26.38
N ALA A 371 -7.94 -3.64 -27.25
CA ALA A 371 -7.78 -3.68 -28.70
C ALA A 371 -7.16 -2.38 -29.24
N TRP A 372 -7.63 -1.22 -28.78
CA TRP A 372 -7.05 0.07 -29.15
C TRP A 372 -5.60 0.23 -28.71
N ASN A 373 -5.25 -0.28 -27.52
CA ASN A 373 -3.85 -0.31 -27.09
C ASN A 373 -2.99 -1.25 -27.95
N LEU A 374 -3.53 -2.39 -28.39
CA LEU A 374 -2.83 -3.32 -29.29
C LEU A 374 -2.62 -2.70 -30.69
N ALA A 375 -3.59 -1.94 -31.20
CA ALA A 375 -3.43 -1.16 -32.42
C ALA A 375 -2.37 -0.05 -32.24
N ALA A 376 -2.39 0.65 -31.10
CA ALA A 376 -1.43 1.70 -30.79
C ALA A 376 0.02 1.17 -30.69
N LEU A 377 0.21 -0.02 -30.11
CA LEU A 377 1.51 -0.68 -29.94
C LEU A 377 1.93 -1.54 -31.13
N SER A 378 1.10 -1.66 -32.18
CA SER A 378 1.39 -2.53 -33.32
C SER A 378 2.74 -2.31 -34.01
N PRO A 379 3.30 -1.07 -34.14
CA PRO A 379 4.63 -0.90 -34.73
C PRO A 379 5.75 -1.53 -33.88
N TRP A 380 5.59 -1.60 -32.55
CA TRP A 380 6.56 -2.27 -31.68
C TRP A 380 6.50 -3.79 -31.77
N MET A 381 5.42 -4.36 -32.32
CA MET A 381 5.28 -5.81 -32.51
C MET A 381 6.12 -6.32 -33.69
N THR A 382 6.53 -5.45 -34.61
CA THR A 382 7.34 -5.81 -35.79
C THR A 382 8.84 -5.66 -35.54
N VAL A 383 9.24 -5.22 -34.35
CA VAL A 383 10.65 -4.99 -34.01
C VAL A 383 11.29 -6.31 -33.60
N GLU A 384 12.20 -6.82 -34.43
CA GLU A 384 12.97 -8.02 -34.10
C GLU A 384 13.95 -7.75 -32.95
N GLU A 385 13.95 -8.63 -31.96
CA GLU A 385 14.92 -8.59 -30.87
C GLU A 385 16.17 -9.38 -31.24
N PRO A 386 17.38 -8.81 -31.11
CA PRO A 386 18.60 -9.56 -31.36
C PRO A 386 18.71 -10.74 -30.37
N PRO A 387 19.12 -11.93 -30.83
CA PRO A 387 19.22 -13.10 -29.97
C PRO A 387 20.20 -12.83 -28.83
N ASN A 388 19.69 -12.85 -27.59
CA ASN A 388 20.49 -12.63 -26.40
C ASN A 388 20.60 -13.92 -25.59
N PRO A 389 21.74 -14.64 -25.65
CA PRO A 389 21.91 -15.93 -24.97
C PRO A 389 21.89 -15.82 -23.43
N ARG A 390 21.96 -14.61 -22.85
CA ARG A 390 21.84 -14.38 -21.40
C ARG A 390 20.39 -14.12 -20.96
N ARG A 391 19.45 -13.95 -21.90
CA ARG A 391 18.07 -13.62 -21.58
C ARG A 391 17.30 -14.89 -21.21
N LYS A 392 16.70 -14.89 -20.02
CA LYS A 392 15.90 -16.02 -19.52
C LYS A 392 14.69 -16.25 -20.44
N ALA A 393 14.27 -17.51 -20.61
CA ALA A 393 13.12 -17.89 -21.44
C ALA A 393 11.81 -17.14 -21.10
N ASN A 394 11.66 -16.67 -19.86
CA ASN A 394 10.47 -15.95 -19.40
C ASN A 394 10.62 -14.42 -19.40
N ALA A 395 11.64 -13.86 -20.06
CA ALA A 395 11.79 -12.42 -20.16
C ALA A 395 10.58 -11.77 -20.87
N LEU A 396 10.29 -10.52 -20.51
CA LEU A 396 9.27 -9.72 -21.20
C LEU A 396 9.80 -9.27 -22.57
N PRO A 397 9.01 -9.34 -23.65
CA PRO A 397 9.39 -8.79 -24.95
C PRO A 397 9.46 -7.25 -24.89
N LEU A 398 10.20 -6.64 -25.81
CA LEU A 398 10.45 -5.20 -25.89
C LEU A 398 9.14 -4.40 -25.90
N VAL A 399 8.16 -4.82 -26.70
CA VAL A 399 6.83 -4.18 -26.75
C VAL A 399 6.14 -4.15 -25.37
N ALA A 400 6.31 -5.20 -24.55
CA ALA A 400 5.76 -5.22 -23.21
C ALA A 400 6.55 -4.30 -22.26
N ILE A 401 7.87 -4.21 -22.42
CA ILE A 401 8.71 -3.25 -21.68
C ILE A 401 8.30 -1.81 -22.02
N VAL A 402 8.15 -1.50 -23.30
CA VAL A 402 7.72 -0.17 -23.78
C VAL A 402 6.33 0.17 -23.26
N SER A 403 5.38 -0.77 -23.26
CA SER A 403 4.06 -0.51 -22.67
C SER A 403 4.14 -0.18 -21.17
N ARG A 404 4.99 -0.91 -20.43
CA ARG A 404 5.14 -0.75 -18.99
C ARG A 404 5.92 0.50 -18.60
N GLU A 405 6.94 0.88 -19.34
CA GLU A 405 7.79 2.02 -18.98
C GLU A 405 7.42 3.30 -19.74
N GLY A 406 6.90 3.20 -20.96
CA GLY A 406 6.60 4.34 -21.82
C GLY A 406 5.33 5.10 -21.43
N PHE A 407 4.28 4.41 -21.01
CA PHE A 407 3.05 5.06 -20.52
C PHE A 407 2.47 4.40 -19.26
N LYS A 408 3.27 3.56 -18.59
CA LYS A 408 2.88 2.89 -17.33
C LYS A 408 1.60 2.07 -17.45
N ALA A 409 1.54 1.24 -18.49
CA ALA A 409 0.41 0.34 -18.74
C ALA A 409 0.09 -0.55 -17.52
N PRO A 410 -1.20 -0.79 -17.21
CA PRO A 410 -1.61 -1.73 -16.18
C PRO A 410 -1.05 -3.14 -16.42
N ASN A 411 -0.75 -3.88 -15.36
CA ASN A 411 -0.16 -5.23 -15.45
C ASN A 411 -0.94 -6.18 -16.37
N ARG A 412 -2.28 -6.11 -16.36
CA ARG A 412 -3.16 -6.90 -17.23
C ARG A 412 -2.94 -6.58 -18.71
N LEU A 413 -2.82 -5.29 -19.07
CA LEU A 413 -2.56 -4.89 -20.45
C LEU A 413 -1.15 -5.33 -20.88
N SER A 414 -0.14 -5.12 -20.04
CA SER A 414 1.23 -5.56 -20.29
C SER A 414 1.35 -7.07 -20.48
N SER A 415 0.55 -7.88 -19.77
CA SER A 415 0.50 -9.33 -19.96
C SER A 415 -0.17 -9.73 -21.27
N ILE A 416 -1.23 -9.04 -21.68
CA ILE A 416 -1.91 -9.27 -22.97
C ILE A 416 -0.95 -8.95 -24.12
N VAL A 417 -0.27 -7.81 -24.05
CA VAL A 417 0.75 -7.39 -25.02
C VAL A 417 1.87 -8.44 -25.12
N ALA A 418 2.41 -8.89 -23.98
CA ALA A 418 3.46 -9.91 -23.97
C ALA A 418 3.00 -11.26 -24.54
N ALA A 419 1.78 -11.69 -24.23
CA ALA A 419 1.22 -12.94 -24.76
C ALA A 419 0.94 -12.85 -26.26
N SER A 420 0.39 -11.72 -26.72
CA SER A 420 0.10 -11.47 -28.15
C SER A 420 1.37 -11.56 -28.99
N HIS A 421 2.47 -10.96 -28.52
CA HIS A 421 3.76 -11.07 -29.20
C HIS A 421 4.29 -12.51 -29.25
N ARG A 422 4.20 -13.28 -28.15
CA ARG A 422 4.78 -14.64 -28.08
C ARG A 422 4.04 -15.67 -28.93
N ASN A 423 2.72 -15.52 -29.04
CA ASN A 423 1.87 -16.52 -29.69
C ASN A 423 1.54 -16.17 -31.15
N ARG A 424 1.96 -14.97 -31.61
CA ARG A 424 1.66 -14.44 -32.95
C ARG A 424 1.99 -15.42 -34.07
N ASP A 425 3.19 -15.99 -34.07
CA ASP A 425 3.65 -16.84 -35.18
C ASP A 425 2.84 -18.14 -35.28
N GLU A 426 2.51 -18.76 -34.14
CA GLU A 426 1.67 -19.96 -34.09
C GLU A 426 0.21 -19.67 -34.52
N ILE A 427 -0.32 -18.48 -34.18
CA ILE A 427 -1.63 -18.03 -34.65
C ILE A 427 -1.63 -17.86 -36.18
N LEU A 428 -0.61 -17.21 -36.73
CA LEU A 428 -0.47 -17.02 -38.17
C LEU A 428 -0.32 -18.35 -38.91
N GLU A 429 0.49 -19.27 -38.38
CA GLU A 429 0.66 -20.63 -38.92
C GLU A 429 -0.68 -21.35 -39.04
N LEU A 430 -1.48 -21.37 -37.97
CA LEU A 430 -2.80 -22.01 -37.99
C LEU A 430 -3.79 -21.28 -38.92
N LYS A 431 -3.73 -19.96 -39.01
CA LYS A 431 -4.55 -19.19 -39.96
C LYS A 431 -4.17 -19.52 -41.41
N HIS A 432 -2.89 -19.60 -41.73
CA HIS A 432 -2.42 -19.98 -43.07
C HIS A 432 -2.78 -21.44 -43.40
N ALA A 433 -2.66 -22.35 -42.44
CA ALA A 433 -3.07 -23.75 -42.62
C ALA A 433 -4.55 -23.89 -43.02
N VAL A 434 -5.43 -23.11 -42.37
CA VAL A 434 -6.86 -23.07 -42.73
C VAL A 434 -7.06 -22.46 -44.12
N CYS A 435 -6.37 -21.37 -44.45
CA CYS A 435 -6.49 -20.74 -45.76
C CYS A 435 -5.98 -21.64 -46.91
N ASN A 436 -4.96 -22.44 -46.66
CA ASN A 436 -4.33 -23.33 -47.63
C ASN A 436 -5.02 -24.70 -47.73
N GLY A 437 -5.91 -25.04 -46.81
CA GLY A 437 -6.62 -26.32 -46.80
C GLY A 437 -5.74 -27.51 -46.38
N GLU A 438 -4.83 -27.30 -45.42
CA GLU A 438 -3.91 -28.35 -44.94
C GLU A 438 -4.65 -29.59 -44.40
N SER A 439 -4.04 -30.77 -44.47
CA SER A 439 -4.71 -32.04 -44.14
C SER A 439 -5.17 -32.13 -42.68
N TYR A 440 -4.50 -31.44 -41.77
CA TYR A 440 -4.75 -31.49 -40.33
C TYR A 440 -5.75 -30.43 -39.84
N ILE A 441 -6.38 -29.63 -40.71
CA ILE A 441 -7.31 -28.57 -40.27
C ILE A 441 -8.55 -29.11 -39.55
N GLN A 442 -8.90 -30.39 -39.74
CA GLN A 442 -10.04 -31.03 -39.06
C GLN A 442 -9.69 -31.55 -37.65
N GLU A 443 -8.41 -31.47 -37.23
CA GLU A 443 -7.96 -31.90 -35.89
C GLU A 443 -8.43 -30.91 -34.81
N ARG A 444 -9.61 -31.16 -34.23
CA ARG A 444 -10.21 -30.29 -33.20
C ARG A 444 -9.31 -30.06 -31.98
N ASP A 445 -8.57 -31.08 -31.56
CA ASP A 445 -7.62 -31.01 -30.46
C ASP A 445 -6.42 -30.13 -30.76
N ARG A 446 -5.91 -30.10 -32.00
CA ARG A 446 -4.81 -29.22 -32.38
C ARG A 446 -5.18 -27.74 -32.15
N PHE A 447 -6.31 -27.30 -32.70
CA PHE A 447 -6.78 -25.92 -32.53
C PHE A 447 -7.20 -25.63 -31.09
N GLY A 448 -7.93 -26.56 -30.45
CA GLY A 448 -8.38 -26.40 -29.07
C GLY A 448 -7.22 -26.30 -28.08
N MET A 449 -6.18 -27.13 -28.21
CA MET A 449 -4.99 -27.08 -27.37
C MET A 449 -4.15 -25.82 -27.65
N ALA A 450 -4.04 -25.38 -28.90
CA ALA A 450 -3.38 -24.12 -29.24
C ALA A 450 -4.08 -22.92 -28.57
N ILE A 451 -5.41 -22.83 -28.67
CA ILE A 451 -6.19 -21.78 -28.00
C ILE A 451 -6.00 -21.83 -26.48
N ARG A 452 -6.02 -23.02 -25.86
CA ARG A 452 -5.76 -23.18 -24.42
C ARG A 452 -4.35 -22.77 -24.01
N LYS A 453 -3.36 -22.99 -24.87
CA LYS A 453 -1.97 -22.57 -24.66
C LYS A 453 -1.83 -21.05 -24.78
N TRP A 454 -2.51 -20.44 -25.75
CA TRP A 454 -2.52 -19.00 -25.92
C TRP A 454 -3.23 -18.29 -24.77
N ASP A 455 -4.27 -18.93 -24.23
CA ASP A 455 -5.09 -18.29 -23.23
C ASP A 455 -4.33 -18.01 -21.93
N THR A 456 -4.43 -16.77 -21.49
CA THR A 456 -3.91 -16.36 -20.19
C THR A 456 -4.95 -16.63 -19.11
N PRO A 457 -4.61 -16.66 -17.82
CA PRO A 457 -5.60 -16.73 -16.73
C PRO A 457 -6.70 -15.66 -16.79
N ALA A 458 -6.50 -14.59 -17.56
CA ALA A 458 -7.47 -13.52 -17.78
C ALA A 458 -8.40 -13.72 -19.00
N GLY A 459 -8.35 -14.87 -19.70
CA GLY A 459 -9.26 -15.19 -20.82
C GLY A 459 -9.08 -14.28 -22.05
N THR A 460 -7.86 -14.18 -22.58
CA THR A 460 -7.47 -13.12 -23.54
C THR A 460 -6.99 -13.61 -24.90
N TRP A 461 -7.08 -14.91 -25.20
CA TRP A 461 -6.63 -15.46 -26.49
C TRP A 461 -7.23 -14.74 -27.71
N ARG A 462 -8.50 -14.30 -27.62
CA ARG A 462 -9.19 -13.54 -28.67
C ARG A 462 -8.48 -12.24 -29.04
N LEU A 463 -7.96 -11.52 -28.04
CA LEU A 463 -7.20 -10.28 -28.26
C LEU A 463 -5.83 -10.55 -28.90
N GLN A 464 -5.25 -11.73 -28.65
CA GLN A 464 -3.99 -12.14 -29.28
C GLN A 464 -4.21 -12.44 -30.77
N VAL A 465 -5.33 -13.10 -31.11
CA VAL A 465 -5.75 -13.32 -32.51
C VAL A 465 -6.03 -12.00 -33.22
N LEU A 466 -6.72 -11.07 -32.55
CA LEU A 466 -6.93 -9.72 -33.07
C LEU A 466 -5.60 -9.00 -33.31
N ASN A 467 -4.66 -9.07 -32.37
CA ASN A 467 -3.36 -8.43 -32.56
C ASN A 467 -2.56 -9.05 -33.72
N ALA A 468 -2.61 -10.38 -33.89
CA ALA A 468 -1.98 -11.03 -35.04
C ALA A 468 -2.56 -10.52 -36.37
N LEU A 469 -3.88 -10.30 -36.46
CA LEU A 469 -4.53 -9.67 -37.61
C LEU A 469 -4.02 -8.24 -37.84
N LEU A 470 -4.01 -7.41 -36.81
CA LEU A 470 -3.58 -6.01 -36.91
C LEU A 470 -2.12 -5.89 -37.37
N VAL A 471 -1.24 -6.74 -36.84
CA VAL A 471 0.18 -6.73 -37.18
C VAL A 471 0.43 -7.35 -38.56
N GLU A 472 -0.26 -8.43 -38.95
CA GLU A 472 -0.19 -8.97 -40.33
C GLU A 472 -0.64 -7.93 -41.35
N ALA A 473 -1.73 -7.21 -41.08
CA ALA A 473 -2.21 -6.13 -41.94
C ALA A 473 -1.16 -5.02 -42.09
N LEU A 474 -0.57 -4.56 -40.98
CA LEU A 474 0.49 -3.55 -40.97
C LEU A 474 1.74 -4.00 -41.75
N GLU A 475 2.11 -5.28 -41.68
CA GLU A 475 3.28 -5.83 -42.37
C GLU A 475 3.05 -6.11 -43.86
N THR A 476 1.83 -6.40 -44.29
CA THR A 476 1.54 -6.88 -45.65
C THR A 476 0.85 -5.84 -46.54
N LEU A 477 0.20 -4.83 -45.95
CA LEU A 477 -0.62 -3.86 -46.68
C LEU A 477 -0.01 -2.47 -46.63
N THR A 478 -0.27 -1.69 -47.68
CA THR A 478 0.01 -0.25 -47.71
C THR A 478 -1.18 0.58 -47.21
N GLU A 479 -2.39 0.07 -47.41
CA GLU A 479 -3.65 0.68 -47.02
C GLU A 479 -4.60 -0.44 -46.59
N TRP A 480 -5.39 -0.21 -45.54
CA TRP A 480 -6.40 -1.16 -45.10
C TRP A 480 -7.61 -1.17 -46.05
N ARG A 481 -8.14 -2.37 -46.34
CA ARG A 481 -9.41 -2.56 -47.05
C ARG A 481 -10.12 -3.77 -46.47
N GLN A 482 -11.43 -3.66 -46.21
CA GLN A 482 -12.22 -4.70 -45.57
C GLN A 482 -12.12 -6.09 -46.26
N GLU A 483 -12.01 -6.14 -47.60
CA GLU A 483 -11.83 -7.38 -48.37
C GLU A 483 -10.59 -8.20 -47.96
N LYS A 484 -9.56 -7.53 -47.41
CA LYS A 484 -8.32 -8.17 -46.95
C LYS A 484 -8.51 -8.96 -45.64
N SER A 485 -9.65 -8.81 -44.98
CA SER A 485 -10.01 -9.60 -43.80
C SER A 485 -10.58 -10.99 -44.12
N ALA A 486 -10.81 -11.34 -45.41
CA ALA A 486 -11.46 -12.58 -45.81
C ALA A 486 -10.79 -13.85 -45.26
N GLY A 487 -9.44 -13.91 -45.27
CA GLY A 487 -8.70 -15.04 -44.71
C GLY A 487 -8.89 -15.17 -43.19
N TRP A 488 -8.96 -14.05 -42.47
CA TRP A 488 -9.25 -14.04 -41.03
C TRP A 488 -10.68 -14.45 -40.72
N LYS A 489 -11.65 -13.99 -41.53
CA LYS A 489 -13.04 -14.44 -41.43
C LYS A 489 -13.14 -15.96 -41.61
N SER A 490 -12.49 -16.50 -42.65
CA SER A 490 -12.43 -17.95 -42.90
C SER A 490 -11.79 -18.71 -41.73
N PHE A 491 -10.72 -18.19 -41.14
CA PHE A 491 -10.09 -18.78 -39.96
C PHE A 491 -11.05 -18.82 -38.76
N LEU A 492 -11.71 -17.69 -38.47
CA LEU A 492 -12.67 -17.59 -37.36
C LEU A 492 -13.93 -18.45 -37.59
N ASP A 493 -14.40 -18.56 -38.83
CA ASP A 493 -15.50 -19.46 -39.21
C ASP A 493 -15.10 -20.93 -39.02
N HIS A 494 -13.85 -21.28 -39.34
CA HIS A 494 -13.33 -22.62 -39.12
C HIS A 494 -13.22 -22.95 -37.63
N LEU A 495 -12.75 -22.02 -36.78
CA LEU A 495 -12.77 -22.20 -35.33
C LEU A 495 -14.19 -22.40 -34.78
N ALA A 496 -15.19 -21.74 -35.38
CA ALA A 496 -16.59 -21.90 -34.98
C ALA A 496 -17.11 -23.28 -35.41
N LYS A 497 -16.76 -23.73 -36.61
CA LYS A 497 -17.09 -25.07 -37.12
C LYS A 497 -16.49 -26.18 -36.26
N LEU A 498 -15.29 -25.99 -35.72
CA LEU A 498 -14.65 -26.94 -34.81
C LEU A 498 -15.18 -26.87 -33.38
N ASP A 499 -16.04 -25.91 -33.05
CA ASP A 499 -16.56 -25.69 -31.69
C ASP A 499 -15.42 -25.58 -30.64
N VAL A 500 -14.49 -24.65 -30.88
CA VAL A 500 -13.32 -24.42 -30.01
C VAL A 500 -13.24 -23.01 -29.41
N TYR A 501 -14.25 -22.16 -29.59
CA TYR A 501 -14.27 -20.80 -29.03
C TYR A 501 -14.25 -20.76 -27.50
N GLU A 502 -14.97 -21.69 -26.87
CA GLU A 502 -15.12 -21.78 -25.41
C GLU A 502 -14.26 -22.89 -24.79
N VAL A 503 -13.26 -23.37 -25.55
CA VAL A 503 -12.40 -24.49 -25.14
C VAL A 503 -11.61 -24.23 -23.86
N THR A 504 -11.41 -22.96 -23.51
CA THR A 504 -10.68 -22.55 -22.30
C THR A 504 -11.55 -22.71 -21.04
N THR A 505 -12.87 -22.58 -21.19
CA THR A 505 -13.87 -22.83 -20.13
C THR A 505 -14.30 -24.29 -20.02
N LEU A 506 -13.84 -25.16 -20.93
CA LEU A 506 -14.15 -26.59 -20.91
C LEU A 506 -13.72 -27.23 -19.58
N GLU A 507 -14.67 -27.85 -18.87
CA GLU A 507 -14.40 -28.61 -17.66
C GLU A 507 -13.58 -29.86 -18.00
N LYS A 508 -12.48 -30.07 -17.28
CA LYS A 508 -11.62 -31.23 -17.48
C LYS A 508 -12.31 -32.49 -16.92
N LEU A 509 -12.35 -33.56 -17.71
CA LEU A 509 -12.86 -34.87 -17.25
C LEU A 509 -12.09 -35.41 -16.02
N LEU A 510 -10.80 -35.08 -15.93
CA LEU A 510 -9.91 -35.52 -14.86
C LEU A 510 -9.16 -34.35 -14.24
N ASP A 511 -9.06 -34.37 -12.91
CA ASP A 511 -8.09 -33.57 -12.16
C ASP A 511 -6.82 -34.40 -11.88
N GLY A 512 -5.74 -33.72 -11.46
CA GLY A 512 -4.45 -34.37 -11.21
C GLY A 512 -4.51 -35.43 -10.10
N GLY A 513 -5.44 -35.33 -9.15
CA GLY A 513 -5.63 -36.31 -8.08
C GLY A 513 -6.36 -37.57 -8.57
N LYS A 514 -7.42 -37.40 -9.36
CA LYS A 514 -8.16 -38.49 -10.01
C LYS A 514 -7.29 -39.25 -10.99
N LEU A 515 -6.50 -38.55 -11.81
CA LEU A 515 -5.54 -39.17 -12.72
C LEU A 515 -4.44 -39.94 -11.97
N ALA A 516 -3.88 -39.35 -10.91
CA ALA A 516 -2.90 -40.03 -10.04
C ALA A 516 -3.45 -41.31 -9.40
N LYS A 517 -4.72 -41.29 -8.96
CA LYS A 517 -5.41 -42.47 -8.41
C LYS A 517 -5.63 -43.54 -9.47
N ALA A 518 -6.05 -43.16 -10.69
CA ALA A 518 -6.27 -44.07 -11.81
C ALA A 518 -4.97 -44.74 -12.32
N LEU A 519 -3.82 -44.08 -12.15
CA LEU A 519 -2.50 -44.60 -12.53
C LEU A 519 -1.82 -45.39 -11.40
N GLY A 520 -2.57 -45.92 -10.42
CA GLY A 520 -2.01 -46.76 -9.35
C GLY A 520 -1.49 -45.99 -8.13
N GLY A 521 -2.00 -44.78 -7.88
CA GLY A 521 -1.70 -44.00 -6.66
C GLY A 521 -0.36 -43.26 -6.70
N ILE A 522 0.17 -42.96 -7.88
CA ILE A 522 1.45 -42.25 -8.07
C ILE A 522 1.29 -40.80 -7.60
N LYS A 523 2.23 -40.29 -6.79
CA LYS A 523 2.19 -38.89 -6.34
C LYS A 523 2.29 -37.92 -7.52
N PRO A 524 1.44 -36.88 -7.61
CA PRO A 524 1.55 -35.83 -8.62
C PRO A 524 2.92 -35.16 -8.63
N GLY A 525 3.42 -34.80 -9.81
CA GLY A 525 4.76 -34.24 -10.03
C GLY A 525 4.91 -33.55 -11.39
N LYS A 526 6.14 -33.44 -11.90
CA LYS A 526 6.43 -32.77 -13.18
C LYS A 526 5.68 -33.37 -14.39
N TRP A 527 5.38 -34.67 -14.36
CA TRP A 527 4.63 -35.38 -15.41
C TRP A 527 3.14 -35.05 -15.44
N THR A 528 2.56 -34.55 -14.33
CA THR A 528 1.11 -34.39 -14.18
C THR A 528 0.54 -33.33 -15.11
N GLY A 529 1.27 -32.25 -15.38
CA GLY A 529 0.84 -31.22 -16.34
C GLY A 529 0.70 -31.78 -17.76
N PRO A 530 1.79 -32.29 -18.36
CA PRO A 530 1.76 -32.92 -19.68
C PRO A 530 0.73 -34.06 -19.80
N ALA A 531 0.56 -34.88 -18.76
CA ALA A 531 -0.43 -35.95 -18.77
C ALA A 531 -1.88 -35.42 -18.77
N LEU A 532 -2.16 -34.33 -18.04
CA LEU A 532 -3.48 -33.67 -18.09
C LEU A 532 -3.73 -33.03 -19.46
N ASP A 533 -2.69 -32.50 -20.13
CA ASP A 533 -2.82 -31.96 -21.49
C ASP A 533 -3.19 -33.06 -22.50
N VAL A 534 -2.63 -34.27 -22.35
CA VAL A 534 -3.05 -35.45 -23.14
C VAL A 534 -4.52 -35.81 -22.89
N CYS A 535 -4.97 -35.80 -21.63
CA CYS A 535 -6.38 -36.04 -21.31
C CYS A 535 -7.31 -35.01 -21.97
N VAL A 536 -6.93 -33.73 -21.94
CA VAL A 536 -7.73 -32.66 -22.56
C VAL A 536 -7.70 -32.78 -24.09
N ALA A 537 -6.56 -33.09 -24.70
CA ALA A 537 -6.48 -33.34 -26.13
C ALA A 537 -7.40 -34.52 -26.55
N TRP A 538 -7.41 -35.61 -25.77
CA TRP A 538 -8.35 -36.71 -25.99
C TRP A 538 -9.81 -36.28 -25.86
N GLN A 539 -10.14 -35.49 -24.83
CA GLN A 539 -11.49 -34.94 -24.63
C GLN A 539 -11.93 -34.07 -25.81
N LEU A 540 -10.99 -33.33 -26.42
CA LEU A 540 -11.28 -32.51 -27.59
C LEU A 540 -11.54 -33.33 -28.85
N ARG A 541 -10.86 -34.47 -29.02
CA ARG A 541 -11.14 -35.43 -30.09
C ARG A 541 -12.47 -36.17 -29.90
N ASN A 542 -12.94 -36.29 -28.66
CA ASN A 542 -14.15 -37.05 -28.29
C ASN A 542 -15.18 -36.17 -27.54
N PRO A 543 -15.78 -35.15 -28.18
CA PRO A 543 -16.64 -34.16 -27.52
C PRO A 543 -17.90 -34.72 -26.84
N GLY A 544 -18.40 -35.88 -27.29
CA GLY A 544 -19.59 -36.52 -26.71
C GLY A 544 -19.29 -37.51 -25.58
N GLU A 545 -18.02 -37.78 -25.31
CA GLU A 545 -17.64 -38.82 -24.35
C GLU A 545 -17.43 -38.22 -22.96
N THR A 546 -18.17 -38.76 -21.99
CA THR A 546 -18.11 -38.30 -20.59
C THR A 546 -17.31 -39.23 -19.69
N ASP A 547 -16.98 -40.43 -20.17
CA ASP A 547 -16.16 -41.38 -19.43
C ASP A 547 -14.66 -41.08 -19.60
N PRO A 548 -13.91 -40.80 -18.51
CA PRO A 548 -12.47 -40.56 -18.58
C PRO A 548 -11.62 -41.81 -18.93
N THR A 549 -12.20 -43.00 -19.00
CA THR A 549 -11.45 -44.26 -19.23
C THR A 549 -10.55 -44.20 -20.47
N GLY A 550 -11.05 -43.73 -21.61
CA GLY A 550 -10.26 -43.64 -22.84
C GLY A 550 -9.10 -42.62 -22.76
N ALA A 551 -9.28 -41.53 -22.01
CA ALA A 551 -8.19 -40.57 -21.74
C ALA A 551 -7.09 -41.19 -20.88
N ILE A 552 -7.47 -42.00 -19.88
CA ILE A 552 -6.53 -42.70 -18.99
C ILE A 552 -5.71 -43.73 -19.77
N GLU A 553 -6.35 -44.50 -20.64
CA GLU A 553 -5.67 -45.48 -21.51
C GLU A 553 -4.64 -44.80 -22.43
N GLU A 554 -4.94 -43.63 -22.97
CA GLU A 554 -3.98 -42.89 -23.81
C GLU A 554 -2.78 -42.38 -23.01
N VAL A 555 -3.00 -41.86 -21.79
CA VAL A 555 -1.91 -41.49 -20.87
C VAL A 555 -1.07 -42.71 -20.49
N GLN A 556 -1.69 -43.88 -20.28
CA GLN A 556 -0.97 -45.12 -20.00
C GLN A 556 -0.14 -45.59 -21.20
N ARG A 557 -0.64 -45.42 -22.44
CA ARG A 557 0.11 -45.75 -23.66
C ARG A 557 1.34 -44.85 -23.85
N ARG A 558 1.26 -43.58 -23.40
CA ARG A 558 2.35 -42.58 -23.48
C ARG A 558 3.15 -42.46 -22.18
N ARG A 559 3.09 -43.46 -21.30
CA ARG A 559 3.68 -43.43 -19.95
C ARG A 559 5.18 -43.11 -19.94
N GLU A 560 5.94 -43.72 -20.84
CA GLU A 560 7.39 -43.52 -20.96
C GLU A 560 7.72 -42.10 -21.48
N GLU A 561 7.01 -41.63 -22.50
CA GLU A 561 7.18 -40.30 -23.07
C GLU A 561 6.91 -39.18 -22.04
N LEU A 562 5.90 -39.37 -21.20
CA LEU A 562 5.49 -38.43 -20.17
C LEU A 562 6.33 -38.50 -18.89
N GLY A 563 7.26 -39.46 -18.78
CA GLY A 563 8.13 -39.64 -17.62
C GLY A 563 7.38 -40.03 -16.34
N ILE A 564 6.30 -40.81 -16.46
CA ILE A 564 5.46 -41.22 -15.33
C ILE A 564 6.14 -42.35 -14.56
N PRO A 565 6.39 -42.21 -13.23
CA PRO A 565 7.04 -43.23 -12.42
C PRO A 565 6.31 -44.59 -12.41
N LEU A 566 7.04 -45.68 -12.16
CA LEU A 566 6.45 -47.00 -11.89
C LEU A 566 5.69 -46.98 -10.55
N SER A 567 4.52 -47.62 -10.50
CA SER A 567 3.74 -47.70 -9.26
C SER A 567 4.34 -48.73 -8.30
N CYS A 568 4.04 -48.64 -7.01
CA CYS A 568 4.46 -49.66 -6.03
C CYS A 568 3.88 -51.05 -6.37
N HIS A 569 2.74 -51.09 -7.06
CA HIS A 569 2.09 -52.31 -7.53
C HIS A 569 2.87 -52.96 -8.69
N ASP A 570 3.41 -52.15 -9.60
CA ASP A 570 4.26 -52.60 -10.71
C ASP A 570 5.60 -53.20 -10.21
N LEU A 571 6.12 -52.69 -9.09
CA LEU A 571 7.31 -53.22 -8.41
C LEU A 571 7.06 -54.53 -7.65
N THR A 572 5.80 -54.81 -7.28
CA THR A 572 5.43 -56.00 -6.49
C THR A 572 5.35 -57.27 -7.34
N ILE A 573 5.19 -57.14 -8.67
CA ILE A 573 5.12 -58.28 -9.61
C ILE A 573 6.51 -58.88 -9.94
N MET A 574 7.61 -58.25 -9.49
CA MET A 574 8.97 -58.77 -9.69
C MET A 574 9.55 -59.59 -8.52
N MET A 575 8.83 -59.76 -7.41
CA MET A 575 9.33 -60.50 -6.24
C MET A 575 8.22 -61.34 -5.61
N ASP A 576 8.09 -62.57 -6.10
CA ASP A 576 7.22 -63.60 -5.52
C ASP A 576 8.05 -64.48 -4.56
N ALA A 577 7.55 -64.68 -3.31
CA ALA A 577 7.65 -65.92 -2.48
C ALA A 577 7.50 -65.67 -0.95
N ARG A 578 6.26 -65.87 -0.45
CA ARG A 578 5.73 -66.53 0.80
C ARG A 578 6.67 -66.92 2.00
N PRO A 579 6.15 -67.39 3.18
CA PRO A 579 5.07 -66.92 4.10
C PRO A 579 5.45 -67.11 5.62
N LEU A 580 4.44 -67.10 6.54
CA LEU A 580 4.37 -67.58 7.97
C LEU A 580 4.33 -66.47 9.06
N VAL A 581 3.69 -66.55 10.25
CA VAL A 581 2.56 -67.27 10.90
C VAL A 581 2.32 -66.57 12.29
N ASP A 582 1.06 -66.50 12.74
CA ASP A 582 0.39 -66.46 14.07
C ASP A 582 0.86 -65.74 15.38
N HIS A 583 -0.19 -65.15 16.01
CA HIS A 583 -0.71 -65.13 17.41
C HIS A 583 0.00 -64.50 18.65
N ASP A 584 -0.76 -63.55 19.23
CA ASP A 584 -1.29 -63.35 20.62
C ASP A 584 -0.48 -63.00 21.90
N GLU A 585 -1.04 -61.97 22.57
CA GLU A 585 -1.39 -61.73 23.99
C GLU A 585 -0.40 -61.56 25.20
N GLN A 586 -0.74 -60.51 25.98
CA GLN A 586 -0.69 -60.30 27.47
C GLN A 586 0.71 -60.21 28.17
N THR A 587 1.01 -59.52 29.30
CA THR A 587 0.36 -58.73 30.40
C THR A 587 1.50 -58.06 31.24
N VAL A 588 1.39 -56.80 31.71
CA VAL A 588 1.16 -56.28 33.10
C VAL A 588 2.19 -56.54 34.23
N SER A 589 2.39 -55.49 35.08
CA SER A 589 2.72 -55.47 36.55
C SER A 589 4.13 -54.93 36.91
N SER A 590 4.47 -54.17 37.97
CA SER A 590 3.81 -53.50 39.13
C SER A 590 4.90 -52.87 40.07
N TYR A 591 4.46 -52.10 41.09
CA TYR A 591 5.01 -51.85 42.45
C TYR A 591 5.60 -50.44 42.76
N THR A 592 4.94 -49.52 43.51
CA THR A 592 4.67 -49.35 44.99
C THR A 592 5.92 -48.84 45.79
N VAL A 593 5.90 -47.75 46.61
CA VAL A 593 5.73 -47.75 48.10
C VAL A 593 6.19 -46.40 48.79
N ARG A 594 5.34 -45.84 49.70
CA ARG A 594 5.51 -45.09 51.01
C ARG A 594 6.13 -43.66 51.18
N LEU A 595 5.26 -42.71 51.58
CA LEU A 595 5.09 -41.97 52.88
C LEU A 595 6.29 -41.64 53.82
N ILE A 596 6.37 -40.38 54.35
CA ILE A 596 6.41 -39.97 55.80
C ILE A 596 6.81 -38.46 56.05
N VAL A 597 5.88 -37.68 56.67
CA VAL A 597 6.03 -36.74 57.83
C VAL A 597 6.48 -35.23 57.73
N PHE A 598 5.60 -34.38 58.31
CA PHE A 598 5.78 -33.12 59.09
C PHE A 598 5.72 -31.68 58.49
N ARG A 599 4.55 -31.05 58.67
CA ARG A 599 4.23 -29.88 59.53
C ARG A 599 5.19 -28.67 59.65
N HIS A 600 4.61 -27.51 59.28
CA HIS A 600 4.69 -26.17 59.89
C HIS A 600 5.91 -25.26 59.67
N ARG A 601 5.75 -24.27 58.77
CA ARG A 601 5.78 -22.80 58.99
C ARG A 601 6.05 -22.08 57.65
N LEU A 602 5.60 -20.83 57.56
CA LEU A 602 5.79 -19.79 56.53
C LEU A 602 4.47 -19.54 55.75
N LEU A 603 3.78 -18.39 55.80
CA LEU A 603 4.02 -17.00 56.26
C LEU A 603 2.62 -16.42 56.60
N GLY A 604 2.36 -15.59 57.62
CA GLY A 604 2.84 -14.22 57.83
C GLY A 604 1.64 -13.23 57.74
N PRO A 605 1.51 -12.20 58.61
CA PRO A 605 0.23 -11.51 58.86
C PRO A 605 0.10 -10.20 58.06
N SER A 606 -0.77 -10.16 57.07
CA SER A 606 -1.26 -8.92 56.44
C SER A 606 -2.50 -9.26 55.60
N ASN A 607 -3.68 -9.38 56.20
CA ASN A 607 -4.94 -9.46 55.44
C ASN A 607 -6.22 -9.19 56.27
N THR A 608 -6.11 -8.48 57.38
CA THR A 608 -7.28 -8.10 58.21
C THR A 608 -8.05 -6.89 57.70
N ALA A 609 -7.68 -6.29 56.56
CA ALA A 609 -8.39 -5.15 55.97
C ALA A 609 -9.49 -5.54 54.96
N LEU A 610 -9.48 -6.78 54.46
CA LEU A 610 -10.36 -7.24 53.36
C LEU A 610 -11.81 -7.57 53.76
N LEU A 611 -12.17 -7.43 55.03
CA LEU A 611 -13.51 -7.76 55.54
C LEU A 611 -14.45 -6.55 55.67
N HIS A 612 -13.97 -5.32 55.45
CA HIS A 612 -14.77 -4.11 55.72
C HIS A 612 -15.28 -3.36 54.48
N GLU A 613 -14.87 -3.76 53.27
CA GLU A 613 -15.23 -3.07 52.02
C GLU A 613 -16.41 -3.72 51.25
N VAL A 614 -16.87 -4.89 51.71
CA VAL A 614 -17.97 -5.63 51.06
C VAL A 614 -19.36 -5.15 51.52
N SER A 615 -19.43 -4.21 52.47
CA SER A 615 -20.69 -3.79 53.13
C SER A 615 -21.26 -2.44 52.69
N GLY A 616 -20.69 -1.73 51.70
CA GLY A 616 -21.28 -0.47 51.25
C GLY A 616 -20.86 0.00 49.86
N MET A 617 -21.77 -0.10 48.87
CA MET A 617 -22.28 1.04 48.08
C MET A 617 -23.21 0.63 46.90
N ASN A 618 -24.43 1.19 46.97
CA ASN A 618 -25.51 1.52 46.03
C ASN A 618 -25.75 0.86 44.64
N LEU A 619 -26.83 0.06 44.59
CA LEU A 619 -28.15 0.31 43.96
C LEU A 619 -28.29 1.16 42.66
N ALA A 620 -27.91 0.64 41.49
CA ALA A 620 -28.59 0.94 40.21
C ALA A 620 -28.21 -0.06 39.10
N GLN A 621 -28.76 -1.29 39.10
CA GLN A 621 -28.87 -2.20 37.93
C GLN A 621 -29.51 -3.53 38.38
N HIS A 622 -30.82 -3.52 38.63
CA HIS A 622 -31.50 -4.55 39.44
C HIS A 622 -32.22 -5.68 38.69
N LYS A 623 -32.09 -5.82 37.36
CA LYS A 623 -32.75 -6.92 36.61
C LYS A 623 -31.82 -8.01 36.07
N ARG A 624 -30.52 -7.75 35.85
CA ARG A 624 -29.51 -8.77 35.43
C ARG A 624 -28.84 -9.50 36.61
N ARG A 625 -29.00 -9.02 37.85
CA ARG A 625 -28.29 -9.51 39.06
C ARG A 625 -28.75 -10.86 39.63
N ARG A 626 -29.91 -11.42 39.28
CA ARG A 626 -30.41 -12.64 39.96
C ARG A 626 -29.64 -13.92 39.60
N ALA A 627 -29.15 -14.06 38.36
CA ALA A 627 -28.34 -15.20 37.95
C ALA A 627 -26.89 -15.09 38.46
N ASN A 628 -26.27 -13.91 38.34
CA ASN A 628 -24.93 -13.64 38.87
C ASN A 628 -24.87 -13.74 40.40
N ASN A 629 -25.90 -13.30 41.14
CA ASN A 629 -25.91 -13.44 42.61
C ASN A 629 -25.96 -14.90 43.07
N ARG A 630 -26.60 -15.82 42.33
CA ARG A 630 -26.62 -17.25 42.69
C ARG A 630 -25.27 -17.91 42.43
N CYS A 631 -24.64 -17.61 41.28
CA CYS A 631 -23.29 -18.09 40.97
C CYS A 631 -22.24 -17.53 41.96
N LEU A 632 -22.32 -16.24 42.29
CA LEU A 632 -21.48 -15.57 43.29
C LEU A 632 -21.68 -16.15 44.69
N GLN A 633 -22.92 -16.43 45.09
CA GLN A 633 -23.22 -17.07 46.37
C GLN A 633 -22.67 -18.49 46.43
N ASP A 634 -22.85 -19.28 45.37
CA ASP A 634 -22.32 -20.64 45.28
C ASP A 634 -20.78 -20.63 45.30
N LEU A 635 -20.14 -19.72 44.56
CA LEU A 635 -18.69 -19.59 44.55
C LEU A 635 -18.16 -19.14 45.91
N ARG A 636 -18.82 -18.18 46.56
CA ARG A 636 -18.50 -17.76 47.92
C ARG A 636 -18.61 -18.93 48.90
N GLN A 637 -19.63 -19.78 48.76
CA GLN A 637 -19.76 -21.01 49.57
C GLN A 637 -18.65 -22.02 49.26
N SER A 638 -18.27 -22.21 47.99
CA SER A 638 -17.14 -23.07 47.61
C SER A 638 -15.81 -22.57 48.16
N VAL A 639 -15.51 -21.27 48.05
CA VAL A 639 -14.29 -20.64 48.59
C VAL A 639 -14.27 -20.68 50.12
N LEU A 640 -15.39 -20.37 50.78
CA LEU A 640 -15.51 -20.49 52.25
C LEU A 640 -15.37 -21.95 52.70
N SER A 641 -15.89 -22.90 51.94
CA SER A 641 -15.70 -24.33 52.20
C SER A 641 -14.23 -24.72 52.06
N VAL A 642 -13.51 -24.26 51.03
CA VAL A 642 -12.05 -24.46 50.90
C VAL A 642 -11.32 -23.88 52.11
N ILE A 643 -11.65 -22.66 52.52
CA ILE A 643 -11.00 -21.98 53.66
C ILE A 643 -11.30 -22.69 54.99
N ASN A 644 -12.53 -23.15 55.20
CA ASN A 644 -12.94 -23.87 56.40
C ASN A 644 -12.26 -25.25 56.49
N HIS A 645 -12.18 -26.01 55.39
CA HIS A 645 -11.43 -27.28 55.33
C HIS A 645 -9.91 -27.07 55.37
N ALA A 646 -9.42 -25.94 54.87
CA ALA A 646 -8.02 -25.56 55.02
C ALA A 646 -7.65 -25.28 56.48
N SER A 647 -8.58 -24.70 57.25
CA SER A 647 -8.41 -24.29 58.65
C SER A 647 -8.77 -25.37 59.69
N SER A 648 -9.57 -26.38 59.34
CA SER A 648 -9.93 -27.50 60.23
C SER A 648 -8.81 -28.53 60.35
N SER A 649 -8.63 -29.09 61.54
CA SER A 649 -7.62 -30.12 61.86
C SER A 649 -8.05 -31.56 61.54
N GLU A 650 -9.26 -31.77 61.00
CA GLU A 650 -9.77 -33.08 60.59
C GLU A 650 -9.67 -33.25 59.07
N ASP A 651 -8.80 -34.16 58.62
CA ASP A 651 -8.55 -34.49 57.21
C ASP A 651 -9.50 -35.58 56.69
N ASN A 652 -10.81 -35.29 56.64
CA ASN A 652 -11.84 -36.26 56.20
C ASN A 652 -12.59 -35.81 54.93
N LEU A 653 -11.88 -35.31 53.92
CA LEU A 653 -12.45 -35.15 52.57
C LEU A 653 -12.03 -36.34 51.70
N ASP A 654 -13.00 -37.06 51.15
CA ASP A 654 -12.72 -38.13 50.18
C ASP A 654 -12.26 -37.55 48.82
N GLN A 655 -11.62 -38.37 47.97
CA GLN A 655 -11.15 -37.93 46.64
C GLN A 655 -12.29 -37.41 45.73
N SER A 656 -13.52 -37.88 45.91
CA SER A 656 -14.70 -37.45 45.16
C SER A 656 -15.18 -36.06 45.59
N GLN A 657 -15.09 -35.74 46.88
CA GLN A 657 -15.40 -34.44 47.45
C GLN A 657 -14.35 -33.41 47.03
N LEU A 658 -13.05 -33.75 47.08
CA LEU A 658 -11.95 -32.90 46.60
C LEU A 658 -12.06 -32.59 45.10
N SER A 659 -12.40 -33.59 44.29
CA SER A 659 -12.59 -33.40 42.84
C SER A 659 -13.80 -32.51 42.54
N ARG A 660 -14.92 -32.70 43.25
CA ARG A 660 -16.11 -31.85 43.12
C ARG A 660 -15.85 -30.40 43.54
N LEU A 661 -15.08 -30.21 44.61
CA LEU A 661 -14.72 -28.88 45.12
C LEU A 661 -13.80 -28.14 44.14
N THR A 662 -12.77 -28.82 43.62
CA THR A 662 -11.86 -28.27 42.61
C THR A 662 -12.59 -27.90 41.32
N ALA A 663 -13.47 -28.78 40.83
CA ALA A 663 -14.29 -28.51 39.66
C ALA A 663 -15.23 -27.31 39.89
N ALA A 664 -15.87 -27.22 41.06
CA ALA A 664 -16.77 -26.11 41.39
C ALA A 664 -16.04 -24.77 41.44
N VAL A 665 -14.82 -24.70 42.01
CA VAL A 665 -14.00 -23.48 42.04
C VAL A 665 -13.55 -23.10 40.62
N SER A 666 -13.04 -24.04 39.84
CA SER A 666 -12.56 -23.78 38.46
C SER A 666 -13.70 -23.41 37.49
N GLU A 667 -14.85 -24.06 37.59
CA GLU A 667 -15.99 -23.79 36.70
C GLU A 667 -16.62 -22.43 37.00
N LYS A 668 -16.85 -22.12 38.28
CA LYS A 668 -17.61 -20.91 38.66
C LYS A 668 -16.78 -19.64 38.72
N ALA A 669 -15.45 -19.72 38.83
CA ALA A 669 -14.61 -18.55 39.04
C ALA A 669 -13.63 -18.20 37.91
N LEU A 670 -13.29 -19.17 37.05
CA LEU A 670 -12.38 -18.97 35.92
C LEU A 670 -13.11 -18.96 34.56
N THR A 671 -14.38 -18.53 34.55
CA THR A 671 -15.30 -18.64 33.40
C THR A 671 -15.16 -17.49 32.40
N LEU A 672 -14.00 -17.35 31.74
CA LEU A 672 -13.64 -16.23 30.85
C LEU A 672 -14.52 -16.09 29.57
N ARG A 673 -15.82 -15.86 29.69
CA ARG A 673 -16.77 -15.74 28.55
C ARG A 673 -16.87 -14.31 28.00
N SER A 674 -16.78 -13.28 28.85
CA SER A 674 -16.81 -11.87 28.44
C SER A 674 -16.13 -10.95 29.47
N VAL A 675 -15.53 -9.84 29.02
CA VAL A 675 -14.81 -8.89 29.89
C VAL A 675 -15.76 -8.19 30.89
N GLU A 676 -17.04 -8.02 30.53
CA GLU A 676 -18.04 -7.31 31.34
C GLU A 676 -18.63 -8.15 32.50
N GLU A 677 -18.43 -9.47 32.50
CA GLU A 677 -19.00 -10.40 33.49
C GLU A 677 -18.03 -10.77 34.63
N HIS A 678 -16.76 -10.36 34.57
CA HIS A 678 -15.71 -10.82 35.47
C HIS A 678 -15.35 -9.80 36.55
N SER A 679 -15.01 -10.31 37.74
CA SER A 679 -14.46 -9.54 38.84
C SER A 679 -13.06 -10.05 39.15
N GLU A 680 -12.06 -9.18 39.03
CA GLU A 680 -10.65 -9.49 39.30
C GLU A 680 -10.44 -10.14 40.68
N LEU A 681 -11.21 -9.70 41.68
CA LEU A 681 -11.20 -10.23 43.04
C LEU A 681 -11.70 -11.68 43.14
N LEU A 682 -12.65 -12.09 42.29
CA LEU A 682 -13.12 -13.48 42.25
C LEU A 682 -12.07 -14.40 41.63
N THR A 683 -11.40 -13.92 40.58
CA THR A 683 -10.29 -14.64 39.95
C THR A 683 -9.14 -14.81 40.94
N GLU A 684 -8.80 -13.77 41.70
CA GLU A 684 -7.80 -13.85 42.77
C GLU A 684 -8.19 -14.87 43.85
N ALA A 685 -9.43 -14.79 44.37
CA ALA A 685 -9.92 -15.72 45.38
C ALA A 685 -9.91 -17.19 44.90
N ALA A 686 -10.22 -17.42 43.62
CA ALA A 686 -10.25 -18.76 43.05
C ALA A 686 -8.87 -19.33 42.78
N VAL A 687 -7.94 -18.54 42.23
CA VAL A 687 -6.55 -18.98 42.04
C VAL A 687 -5.91 -19.24 43.40
N ALA A 688 -6.16 -18.39 44.41
CA ALA A 688 -5.71 -18.62 45.78
C ALA A 688 -6.30 -19.93 46.36
N SER A 689 -7.58 -20.20 46.12
CA SER A 689 -8.24 -21.43 46.56
C SER A 689 -7.66 -22.67 45.88
N LEU A 690 -7.43 -22.63 44.56
CA LEU A 690 -6.77 -23.71 43.83
C LEU A 690 -5.34 -23.93 44.32
N ASN A 691 -4.62 -22.85 44.62
CA ASN A 691 -3.27 -22.93 45.16
C ASN A 691 -3.25 -23.62 46.54
N ILE A 692 -4.22 -23.31 47.41
CA ILE A 692 -4.39 -23.99 48.70
C ILE A 692 -4.73 -25.47 48.48
N LEU A 693 -5.63 -25.80 47.55
CA LEU A 693 -6.04 -27.18 47.28
C LEU A 693 -4.89 -28.02 46.70
N CYS A 694 -4.16 -27.50 45.72
CA CYS A 694 -3.00 -28.16 45.13
C CYS A 694 -1.85 -28.29 46.13
N SER A 695 -1.59 -27.28 46.95
CA SER A 695 -0.51 -27.32 47.95
C SER A 695 -0.85 -28.20 49.17
N LYS A 696 -2.11 -28.22 49.62
CA LYS A 696 -2.55 -28.99 50.80
C LYS A 696 -2.89 -30.45 50.49
N TYR A 697 -3.50 -30.73 49.34
CA TYR A 697 -4.02 -32.07 48.98
C TYR A 697 -3.36 -32.67 47.74
N HIS A 698 -2.33 -32.03 47.18
CA HIS A 698 -1.59 -32.50 46.00
C HIS A 698 -2.50 -32.86 44.80
N ILE A 699 -3.56 -32.07 44.61
CA ILE A 699 -4.51 -32.28 43.51
C ILE A 699 -3.84 -31.98 42.18
N ILE A 700 -3.96 -32.93 41.26
CA ILE A 700 -3.61 -32.73 39.84
C ILE A 700 -4.80 -32.04 39.18
N LEU A 701 -4.57 -30.85 38.62
CA LEU A 701 -5.61 -30.10 37.93
C LEU A 701 -5.93 -30.72 36.57
N ASP A 702 -7.21 -30.71 36.18
CA ASP A 702 -7.61 -31.16 34.86
C ASP A 702 -7.13 -30.20 33.76
N GLN A 703 -7.00 -30.73 32.53
CA GLN A 703 -6.51 -29.96 31.39
C GLN A 703 -7.31 -28.68 31.11
N THR A 704 -8.62 -28.65 31.39
CA THR A 704 -9.47 -27.48 31.15
C THR A 704 -9.14 -26.36 32.13
N THR A 705 -8.93 -26.72 33.40
CA THR A 705 -8.51 -25.78 34.44
C THR A 705 -7.12 -25.22 34.15
N LEU A 706 -6.18 -26.06 33.72
CA LEU A 706 -4.84 -25.61 33.33
C LEU A 706 -4.89 -24.62 32.15
N VAL A 707 -5.70 -24.87 31.12
CA VAL A 707 -5.86 -23.91 30.00
C VAL A 707 -6.43 -22.58 30.48
N LYS A 708 -7.43 -22.57 31.37
CA LYS A 708 -7.97 -21.32 31.93
C LYS A 708 -6.94 -20.55 32.75
N LEU A 709 -6.08 -21.24 33.51
CA LEU A 709 -5.00 -20.60 34.27
C LEU A 709 -3.99 -19.88 33.35
N THR A 710 -3.73 -20.39 32.13
CA THR A 710 -2.84 -19.70 31.17
C THR A 710 -3.30 -18.30 30.79
N ALA A 711 -4.61 -18.03 30.84
CA ALA A 711 -5.18 -16.73 30.51
C ALA A 711 -5.15 -15.74 31.67
N VAL A 712 -4.70 -16.15 32.85
CA VAL A 712 -4.70 -15.35 34.10
C VAL A 712 -3.28 -14.91 34.49
N THR A 713 -2.26 -15.33 33.73
CA THR A 713 -0.84 -15.13 34.09
C THR A 713 -0.29 -13.73 33.84
N ASP A 714 -1.00 -12.87 33.10
CA ASP A 714 -0.52 -11.52 32.77
C ASP A 714 -1.29 -10.46 33.57
N PRO A 715 -0.65 -9.70 34.47
CA PRO A 715 -1.31 -8.68 35.30
C PRO A 715 -1.88 -7.51 34.50
N GLN A 716 -1.59 -7.40 33.19
CA GLN A 716 -2.15 -6.38 32.31
C GLN A 716 -3.52 -6.77 31.73
N ASP A 717 -3.97 -8.01 31.94
CA ASP A 717 -5.28 -8.46 31.48
C ASP A 717 -6.40 -7.97 32.41
N PRO A 718 -7.54 -7.50 31.85
CA PRO A 718 -8.59 -6.81 32.61
C PRO A 718 -9.42 -7.71 33.55
N TRP A 719 -9.07 -9.00 33.67
CA TRP A 719 -9.79 -9.99 34.48
C TRP A 719 -8.90 -10.63 35.56
N THR A 720 -7.69 -10.10 35.81
CA THR A 720 -6.75 -10.65 36.79
C THR A 720 -6.04 -9.57 37.60
N THR A 721 -5.54 -9.93 38.77
CA THR A 721 -4.70 -9.07 39.62
C THR A 721 -3.24 -9.53 39.58
N ALA A 722 -2.30 -8.68 40.02
CA ALA A 722 -0.89 -9.06 40.09
C ALA A 722 -0.65 -10.30 40.98
N GLN A 723 -1.43 -10.43 42.07
CA GLN A 723 -1.41 -11.56 42.99
C GLN A 723 -1.95 -12.83 42.32
N ALA A 724 -3.09 -12.73 41.64
CA ALA A 724 -3.69 -13.85 40.91
C ALA A 724 -2.77 -14.34 39.79
N ALA A 725 -2.15 -13.43 39.03
CA ALA A 725 -1.22 -13.74 37.96
C ALA A 725 0.04 -14.46 38.45
N ALA A 726 0.63 -14.00 39.56
CA ALA A 726 1.77 -14.65 40.18
C ALA A 726 1.43 -16.06 40.69
N ALA A 727 0.28 -16.22 41.35
CA ALA A 727 -0.18 -17.51 41.86
C ALA A 727 -0.54 -18.50 40.74
N ALA A 728 -1.18 -18.03 39.66
CA ALA A 728 -1.49 -18.86 38.49
C ALA A 728 -0.22 -19.33 37.78
N SER A 729 0.77 -18.45 37.62
CA SER A 729 2.07 -18.80 37.03
C SER A 729 2.82 -19.85 37.86
N LYS A 730 2.77 -19.71 39.19
CA LYS A 730 3.35 -20.69 40.12
C LYS A 730 2.66 -22.05 39.99
N LEU A 731 1.32 -22.09 39.99
CA LEU A 731 0.56 -23.33 39.84
C LEU A 731 0.84 -24.03 38.51
N LEU A 732 0.91 -23.28 37.40
CA LEU A 732 1.25 -23.85 36.10
C LEU A 732 2.66 -24.45 36.10
N ALA A 733 3.64 -23.79 36.71
CA ALA A 733 5.01 -24.30 36.82
C ALA A 733 5.11 -25.56 37.69
N GLU A 734 4.32 -25.66 38.76
CA GLU A 734 4.28 -26.84 39.63
C GLU A 734 3.54 -28.03 39.01
N GLN A 735 2.54 -27.79 38.16
CA GLN A 735 1.71 -28.83 37.53
C GLN A 735 2.26 -29.31 36.18
N LEU A 736 3.11 -28.52 35.53
CA LEU A 736 3.64 -28.79 34.18
C LEU A 736 5.18 -28.84 34.21
N GLU A 737 5.74 -30.00 34.55
CA GLU A 737 7.18 -30.28 34.39
C GLU A 737 7.57 -30.31 32.90
N CYS A 738 8.85 -30.06 32.56
CA CYS A 738 9.34 -29.76 31.19
C CYS A 738 8.78 -30.64 30.05
N GLU A 739 8.77 -31.97 30.18
CA GLU A 739 8.27 -32.87 29.13
C GLU A 739 6.74 -32.77 28.98
N SER A 740 6.03 -32.68 30.12
CA SER A 740 4.57 -32.48 30.14
C SER A 740 4.15 -31.10 29.62
N LEU A 741 4.99 -30.08 29.77
CA LEU A 741 4.73 -28.72 29.27
C LEU A 741 4.71 -28.68 27.73
N THR A 742 5.63 -29.38 27.08
CA THR A 742 5.72 -29.42 25.61
C THR A 742 4.49 -30.13 25.02
N GLU A 743 4.10 -31.26 25.59
CA GLU A 743 2.91 -32.00 25.19
C GLU A 743 1.63 -31.18 25.46
N PHE A 744 1.55 -30.52 26.62
CA PHE A 744 0.43 -29.67 26.98
C PHE A 744 0.26 -28.51 25.99
N ILE A 745 1.34 -27.80 25.67
CA ILE A 745 1.32 -26.70 24.70
C ILE A 745 0.86 -27.19 23.31
N THR A 746 1.43 -28.29 22.82
CA THR A 746 1.22 -28.74 21.44
C THR A 746 -0.14 -29.43 21.26
N ASN A 747 -0.45 -30.43 22.07
CA ASN A 747 -1.65 -31.26 21.91
C ASN A 747 -2.88 -30.63 22.56
N THR A 748 -2.71 -30.00 23.73
CA THR A 748 -3.84 -29.41 24.47
C THR A 748 -4.09 -27.98 24.00
N VAL A 749 -3.16 -27.05 24.25
CA VAL A 749 -3.41 -25.63 24.01
C VAL A 749 -3.57 -25.32 22.51
N LEU A 750 -2.57 -25.65 21.70
CA LEU A 750 -2.55 -25.30 20.28
C LEU A 750 -3.52 -26.14 19.46
N GLN A 751 -3.49 -27.47 19.55
CA GLN A 751 -4.32 -28.34 18.69
C GLN A 751 -5.77 -28.45 19.14
N LYS A 752 -6.05 -28.64 20.44
CA LYS A 752 -7.42 -28.90 20.94
C LYS A 752 -8.21 -27.62 21.23
N TYR A 753 -7.57 -26.58 21.75
CA TYR A 753 -8.26 -25.35 22.17
C TYR A 753 -8.15 -24.19 21.18
N LEU A 754 -6.95 -23.86 20.70
CA LEU A 754 -6.76 -22.69 19.82
C LEU A 754 -7.07 -23.00 18.35
N LYS A 755 -6.50 -24.06 17.77
CA LYS A 755 -6.65 -24.37 16.33
C LYS A 755 -8.12 -24.35 15.85
N PRO A 756 -9.10 -24.98 16.52
CA PRO A 756 -10.50 -24.97 16.06
C PRO A 756 -11.10 -23.56 15.95
N LEU A 757 -10.63 -22.60 16.76
CA LEU A 757 -11.10 -21.22 16.75
C LEU A 757 -10.55 -20.41 15.56
N PHE A 758 -9.42 -20.83 14.97
CA PHE A 758 -8.67 -20.03 14.00
C PHE A 758 -8.42 -20.71 12.63
N MET A 759 -9.05 -21.86 12.34
CA MET A 759 -8.80 -22.62 11.09
C MET A 759 -9.14 -21.89 9.78
N LYS A 760 -9.95 -20.82 9.82
CA LYS A 760 -10.34 -20.02 8.64
C LYS A 760 -9.92 -18.53 8.72
N SER A 761 -8.99 -18.20 9.61
CA SER A 761 -8.72 -16.81 9.97
C SER A 761 -7.94 -16.00 8.92
N SER A 762 -7.12 -16.63 8.07
CA SER A 762 -6.27 -15.93 7.11
C SER A 762 -6.14 -16.69 5.78
N SER A 763 -6.27 -15.97 4.66
CA SER A 763 -6.11 -16.49 3.29
C SER A 763 -4.64 -16.73 2.91
N ARG A 764 -3.69 -16.27 3.72
CA ARG A 764 -2.24 -16.32 3.46
C ARG A 764 -1.62 -17.67 3.83
N ILE A 765 -2.38 -18.56 4.45
CA ILE A 765 -1.94 -19.87 4.93
C ILE A 765 -2.88 -20.98 4.44
N THR A 766 -2.32 -22.19 4.32
CA THR A 766 -3.09 -23.41 4.06
C THR A 766 -3.82 -23.89 5.31
N ALA A 767 -4.79 -24.81 5.18
CA ALA A 767 -5.47 -25.44 6.32
C ALA A 767 -4.52 -26.17 7.31
N SER A 768 -3.29 -26.44 6.89
CA SER A 768 -2.22 -27.01 7.72
C SER A 768 -1.39 -25.98 8.50
N GLY A 769 -1.66 -24.67 8.34
CA GLY A 769 -0.91 -23.58 8.97
C GLY A 769 0.41 -23.21 8.28
N ARG A 770 0.69 -23.78 7.10
CA ARG A 770 1.86 -23.42 6.28
C ARG A 770 1.57 -22.26 5.32
N PRO A 771 2.55 -21.40 4.99
CA PRO A 771 2.39 -20.34 4.00
C PRO A 771 1.79 -20.86 2.68
N SER A 772 0.81 -20.13 2.14
CA SER A 772 0.22 -20.45 0.84
C SER A 772 1.24 -20.24 -0.29
N GLN A 773 1.31 -21.18 -1.24
CA GLN A 773 2.16 -21.07 -2.43
C GLN A 773 1.59 -20.12 -3.49
N TYR A 774 0.31 -19.75 -3.37
CA TYR A 774 -0.33 -18.79 -4.25
C TYR A 774 -0.26 -17.40 -3.61
N ALA A 775 0.46 -16.47 -4.24
CA ALA A 775 0.36 -15.04 -3.94
C ALA A 775 -1.02 -14.56 -4.38
N MET A 776 -2.03 -14.73 -3.53
CA MET A 776 -3.32 -14.08 -3.72
C MET A 776 -3.10 -12.57 -3.66
N ILE A 777 -3.47 -11.90 -4.75
CA ILE A 777 -3.60 -10.45 -4.83
C ILE A 777 -4.50 -10.02 -3.67
N ASP A 778 -4.08 -8.98 -2.95
CA ASP A 778 -4.89 -8.36 -1.90
C ASP A 778 -6.09 -7.70 -2.58
N ASP A 779 -7.14 -8.50 -2.78
CA ASP A 779 -8.35 -8.13 -3.47
C ASP A 779 -9.17 -7.22 -2.56
N ARG A 780 -8.95 -5.91 -2.70
CA ARG A 780 -9.69 -4.85 -2.00
C ARG A 780 -11.21 -4.87 -2.32
N SER A 781 -11.67 -5.72 -3.24
CA SER A 781 -13.08 -5.90 -3.56
C SER A 781 -13.78 -7.00 -2.76
N ARG A 782 -13.06 -7.74 -1.89
CA ARG A 782 -13.72 -8.68 -0.98
C ARG A 782 -14.51 -7.94 0.10
N PRO A 783 -15.77 -8.32 0.37
CA PRO A 783 -16.50 -7.81 1.51
C PRO A 783 -15.71 -8.10 2.79
N VAL A 784 -15.67 -7.10 3.67
CA VAL A 784 -15.06 -7.17 5.01
C VAL A 784 -15.44 -8.48 5.67
N ILE A 785 -14.42 -9.25 6.05
CA ILE A 785 -14.52 -10.61 6.57
C ILE A 785 -15.58 -10.67 7.66
N GLU A 786 -16.51 -11.64 7.53
CA GLU A 786 -17.51 -11.99 8.55
C GLU A 786 -16.93 -11.88 9.96
N VAL A 787 -17.67 -11.21 10.85
CA VAL A 787 -17.37 -11.04 12.29
C VAL A 787 -16.72 -12.31 12.84
N GLN A 788 -15.43 -12.23 13.20
CA GLN A 788 -14.65 -13.36 13.68
C GLN A 788 -15.29 -13.94 14.96
N PRO A 789 -15.94 -15.12 14.91
CA PRO A 789 -16.81 -15.59 15.99
C PRO A 789 -16.08 -15.88 17.32
N TRP A 790 -14.75 -16.03 17.26
CA TRP A 790 -13.93 -16.40 18.42
C TRP A 790 -13.89 -15.33 19.50
N ARG A 791 -14.06 -14.03 19.20
CA ARG A 791 -13.96 -12.97 20.24
C ARG A 791 -15.12 -13.04 21.24
N THR A 792 -16.31 -13.36 20.74
CA THR A 792 -17.51 -13.55 21.58
C THR A 792 -17.49 -14.88 22.32
N GLN A 793 -16.70 -15.85 21.84
CA GLN A 793 -16.64 -17.21 22.38
C GLN A 793 -15.41 -17.47 23.27
N ALA A 794 -14.32 -16.73 23.07
CA ALA A 794 -13.01 -16.99 23.66
C ALA A 794 -12.12 -15.71 23.76
N PRO A 795 -12.52 -14.69 24.55
CA PRO A 795 -11.72 -13.47 24.76
C PRO A 795 -10.35 -13.76 25.40
N TRP A 796 -10.22 -14.88 26.11
CA TRP A 796 -8.98 -15.38 26.72
C TRP A 796 -7.92 -15.86 25.71
N ALA A 797 -8.30 -16.10 24.46
CA ALA A 797 -7.40 -16.68 23.46
C ALA A 797 -6.14 -15.80 23.23
N GLU A 798 -6.27 -14.48 23.32
CA GLU A 798 -5.16 -13.53 23.20
C GLU A 798 -4.12 -13.69 24.32
N ALA A 799 -4.57 -13.90 25.56
CA ALA A 799 -3.71 -14.11 26.72
C ALA A 799 -3.05 -15.49 26.68
N THR A 800 -3.83 -16.53 26.35
CA THR A 800 -3.32 -17.90 26.23
C THR A 800 -2.26 -18.05 25.16
N ILE A 801 -2.40 -17.43 23.97
CA ILE A 801 -1.35 -17.53 22.93
C ILE A 801 -0.09 -16.77 23.35
N GLN A 802 -0.21 -15.63 24.04
CA GLN A 802 0.94 -14.90 24.57
C GLN A 802 1.71 -15.74 25.60
N TRP A 803 1.00 -16.37 26.55
CA TRP A 803 1.60 -17.31 27.50
C TRP A 803 2.28 -18.47 26.77
N THR A 804 1.60 -19.05 25.77
CA THR A 804 2.12 -20.18 25.00
C THR A 804 3.45 -19.85 24.31
N VAL A 805 3.55 -18.68 23.68
CA VAL A 805 4.80 -18.20 23.06
C VAL A 805 5.87 -17.93 24.12
N ASN A 806 5.50 -17.35 25.27
CA ASN A 806 6.42 -17.05 26.37
C ASN A 806 7.00 -18.31 27.03
N MET A 807 6.26 -19.41 27.08
CA MET A 807 6.73 -20.69 27.64
C MET A 807 7.38 -21.61 26.61
N SER A 808 7.19 -21.36 25.31
CA SER A 808 7.80 -22.16 24.26
C SER A 808 9.32 -22.00 24.21
N THR A 809 10.03 -23.10 23.96
CA THR A 809 11.48 -23.13 23.67
C THR A 809 11.74 -23.01 22.17
N ALA A 810 12.98 -22.69 21.78
CA ALA A 810 13.37 -22.63 20.37
C ALA A 810 13.18 -23.98 19.65
N SER A 811 13.45 -25.09 20.34
CA SER A 811 13.25 -26.46 19.82
C SER A 811 11.76 -26.74 19.53
N LEU A 812 10.87 -26.37 20.47
CA LEU A 812 9.43 -26.54 20.30
C LEU A 812 8.91 -25.75 19.10
N ILE A 813 9.31 -24.48 18.97
CA ILE A 813 8.92 -23.64 17.84
C ILE A 813 9.46 -24.22 16.52
N GLN A 814 10.70 -24.69 16.50
CA GLN A 814 11.29 -25.29 15.30
C GLN A 814 10.46 -26.48 14.76
N GLN A 815 9.96 -27.32 15.67
CA GLN A 815 9.19 -28.51 15.31
C GLN A 815 7.71 -28.21 15.01
N HIS A 816 7.11 -27.24 15.71
CA HIS A 816 5.65 -27.03 15.73
C HIS A 816 5.18 -25.63 15.31
N TRP A 817 6.04 -24.79 14.70
CA TRP A 817 5.67 -23.44 14.23
C TRP A 817 4.35 -23.34 13.41
N PRO A 818 3.92 -24.32 12.58
CA PRO A 818 2.70 -24.15 11.77
C PRO A 818 1.44 -24.01 12.63
N LEU A 819 1.47 -24.50 13.87
CA LEU A 819 0.34 -24.42 14.80
C LEU A 819 0.15 -23.00 15.36
N PHE A 820 1.20 -22.17 15.40
CA PHE A 820 1.15 -20.81 15.91
C PHE A 820 0.62 -19.82 14.86
N LEU A 821 0.94 -20.06 13.59
CA LEU A 821 0.72 -19.09 12.52
C LEU A 821 -0.75 -18.67 12.32
N PRO A 822 -1.76 -19.56 12.31
CA PRO A 822 -3.16 -19.16 12.17
C PRO A 822 -3.64 -18.20 13.24
N VAL A 823 -3.16 -18.38 14.48
CA VAL A 823 -3.54 -17.57 15.63
C VAL A 823 -2.85 -16.21 15.55
N LEU A 824 -1.54 -16.18 15.30
CA LEU A 824 -0.76 -14.94 15.21
C LEU A 824 -1.27 -14.03 14.08
N LEU A 825 -1.57 -14.59 12.90
CA LEU A 825 -2.11 -13.82 11.78
C LEU A 825 -3.51 -13.27 12.07
N ALA A 826 -4.39 -14.08 12.68
CA ALA A 826 -5.72 -13.64 13.07
C ALA A 826 -5.71 -12.42 14.00
N LEU A 827 -4.74 -12.36 14.92
CA LEU A 827 -4.60 -11.22 15.83
C LEU A 827 -4.09 -9.97 15.11
N VAL A 828 -3.16 -10.11 14.17
CA VAL A 828 -2.59 -8.97 13.41
C VAL A 828 -3.55 -8.43 12.35
N GLU A 829 -4.36 -9.30 11.74
CA GLU A 829 -5.36 -8.94 10.72
C GLU A 829 -6.71 -8.47 11.34
N ASN A 830 -6.83 -8.40 12.67
CA ASN A 830 -8.06 -8.02 13.38
C ASN A 830 -8.45 -6.54 13.23
N GLU A 831 -9.73 -6.17 13.24
CA GLU A 831 -10.15 -4.75 13.13
C GLU A 831 -9.69 -3.87 14.32
N SER A 832 -9.62 -4.41 15.54
CA SER A 832 -9.27 -3.67 16.75
C SER A 832 -7.78 -3.34 16.80
N THR A 833 -7.44 -2.05 16.89
CA THR A 833 -6.05 -1.57 17.01
C THR A 833 -5.34 -2.12 18.26
N LYS A 834 -6.05 -2.26 19.39
CA LYS A 834 -5.50 -2.88 20.61
C LYS A 834 -5.14 -4.35 20.43
N THR A 835 -6.00 -5.10 19.73
CA THR A 835 -5.78 -6.53 19.44
C THR A 835 -4.63 -6.70 18.45
N LYS A 836 -4.57 -5.89 17.39
CA LYS A 836 -3.41 -5.86 16.46
C LYS A 836 -2.10 -5.61 17.18
N ALA A 837 -2.06 -4.60 18.06
CA ALA A 837 -0.85 -4.26 18.82
C ALA A 837 -0.40 -5.40 19.75
N ARG A 838 -1.33 -6.12 20.38
CA ARG A 838 -1.01 -7.32 21.15
C ARG A 838 -0.49 -8.45 20.24
N GLY A 839 -1.18 -8.73 19.14
CA GLY A 839 -0.76 -9.72 18.14
C GLY A 839 0.64 -9.46 17.57
N LEU A 840 0.99 -8.20 17.29
CA LEU A 840 2.32 -7.79 16.85
C LEU A 840 3.38 -8.02 17.94
N ARG A 841 3.09 -7.69 19.21
CA ARG A 841 3.99 -7.98 20.33
C ARG A 841 4.22 -9.48 20.52
N THR A 842 3.16 -10.29 20.45
CA THR A 842 3.25 -11.75 20.51
C THR A 842 4.06 -12.31 19.34
N THR A 843 3.84 -11.77 18.13
CA THR A 843 4.58 -12.17 16.91
C THR A 843 6.07 -11.85 17.04
N ARG A 844 6.43 -10.68 17.59
CA ARG A 844 7.83 -10.32 17.86
C ARG A 844 8.49 -11.29 18.83
N GLU A 845 7.80 -11.68 19.90
CA GLU A 845 8.32 -12.64 20.88
C GLU A 845 8.44 -14.05 20.29
N PHE A 846 7.48 -14.47 19.46
CA PHE A 846 7.60 -15.71 18.71
C PHE A 846 8.86 -15.71 17.83
N MET A 847 9.14 -14.59 17.15
CA MET A 847 10.31 -14.44 16.29
C MET A 847 11.63 -14.33 17.07
N SER A 848 11.61 -13.91 18.34
CA SER A 848 12.82 -13.86 19.18
C SER A 848 13.33 -15.27 19.50
N LYS A 849 12.40 -16.24 19.58
CA LYS A 849 12.66 -17.65 19.90
C LYS A 849 12.68 -18.57 18.67
N CYS A 850 12.13 -18.13 17.55
CA CYS A 850 12.13 -18.89 16.31
C CYS A 850 13.55 -18.92 15.69
N PRO A 851 14.12 -20.11 15.39
CA PRO A 851 15.41 -20.18 14.72
C PRO A 851 15.39 -19.45 13.36
N ALA A 852 16.49 -18.78 13.04
CA ALA A 852 16.62 -18.00 11.81
C ALA A 852 16.41 -18.85 10.54
N GLN A 853 16.87 -20.12 10.54
CA GLN A 853 16.67 -21.02 9.39
C GLN A 853 15.19 -21.30 9.14
N VAL A 854 14.37 -21.36 10.20
CA VAL A 854 12.93 -21.59 10.06
C VAL A 854 12.30 -20.39 9.37
N LEU A 855 12.56 -19.17 9.83
CA LEU A 855 12.00 -17.95 9.23
C LEU A 855 12.35 -17.79 7.75
N GLN A 856 13.56 -18.20 7.37
CA GLN A 856 14.09 -18.08 6.00
C GLN A 856 13.60 -19.20 5.09
N ASN A 857 13.71 -20.46 5.51
CA ASN A 857 13.48 -21.61 4.62
C ASN A 857 12.00 -21.98 4.45
N THR A 858 11.15 -21.58 5.39
CA THR A 858 9.73 -21.97 5.38
C THR A 858 8.81 -20.93 4.74
N GLY A 859 9.32 -19.73 4.45
CA GLY A 859 8.53 -18.61 3.92
C GLY A 859 7.71 -17.84 4.98
N ILE A 860 7.75 -18.24 6.26
CA ILE A 860 7.04 -17.55 7.36
C ILE A 860 7.42 -16.06 7.43
N GLY A 861 8.70 -15.75 7.24
CA GLY A 861 9.17 -14.35 7.28
C GLY A 861 8.45 -13.46 6.26
N HIS A 862 8.20 -13.98 5.05
CA HIS A 862 7.49 -13.22 4.01
C HIS A 862 6.01 -13.02 4.33
N VAL A 863 5.38 -13.97 5.05
CA VAL A 863 4.00 -13.85 5.53
C VAL A 863 3.91 -12.75 6.58
N PHE A 864 4.79 -12.76 7.60
CA PHE A 864 4.82 -11.71 8.63
C PHE A 864 5.12 -10.33 8.04
N ALA A 865 6.06 -10.23 7.10
CA ALA A 865 6.31 -8.98 6.39
C ALA A 865 5.05 -8.50 5.63
N GLY A 866 4.36 -9.42 4.95
CA GLY A 866 3.18 -9.13 4.15
C GLY A 866 2.01 -8.55 4.95
N VAL A 867 1.77 -9.04 6.17
CA VAL A 867 0.72 -8.50 7.05
C VAL A 867 1.16 -7.27 7.84
N THR A 868 2.46 -7.08 8.09
CA THR A 868 2.94 -5.99 8.96
C THR A 868 3.25 -4.71 8.19
N PHE A 869 3.77 -4.79 6.96
CA PHE A 869 4.09 -3.59 6.16
C PHE A 869 2.90 -2.65 5.93
N PRO A 870 1.68 -3.14 5.58
CA PRO A 870 0.52 -2.27 5.44
C PRO A 870 0.17 -1.48 6.72
N LEU A 871 0.53 -2.02 7.88
CA LEU A 871 0.25 -1.37 9.18
C LEU A 871 1.13 -0.14 9.42
N LEU A 872 2.23 0.05 8.67
CA LEU A 872 3.05 1.27 8.74
C LEU A 872 2.32 2.51 8.20
N LEU A 873 1.22 2.31 7.46
CA LEU A 873 0.39 3.39 6.91
C LEU A 873 -0.77 3.79 7.84
N TYR A 874 -0.84 3.25 9.06
CA TYR A 874 -1.76 3.71 10.11
C TYR A 874 -1.26 5.03 10.68
N LEU A 875 -1.39 6.09 9.88
CA LEU A 875 -0.89 7.44 10.19
C LEU A 875 -2.06 8.39 10.51
N PRO A 876 -1.80 9.50 11.24
CA PRO A 876 -2.79 10.51 11.64
C PRO A 876 -3.74 11.04 10.56
N SER A 877 -3.34 10.98 9.29
CA SER A 877 -4.18 11.38 8.16
C SER A 877 -5.43 10.51 7.97
N VAL A 878 -5.44 9.29 8.54
CA VAL A 878 -6.54 8.30 8.40
C VAL A 878 -6.90 7.64 9.75
N THR A 879 -5.99 7.59 10.71
CA THR A 879 -6.15 6.94 12.02
C THR A 879 -5.80 7.92 13.13
N PRO A 880 -6.56 8.04 14.23
CA PRO A 880 -6.22 8.96 15.33
C PRO A 880 -4.79 8.76 15.86
N GLU A 881 -4.12 9.83 16.26
CA GLU A 881 -2.69 9.82 16.63
C GLU A 881 -2.36 8.79 17.74
N ASP A 882 -3.20 8.66 18.77
CA ASP A 882 -2.99 7.68 19.85
C ASP A 882 -3.14 6.22 19.38
N GLU A 883 -4.03 5.97 18.41
CA GLU A 883 -4.18 4.66 17.79
C GLU A 883 -3.01 4.35 16.84
N SER A 884 -2.56 5.34 16.07
CA SER A 884 -1.33 5.24 15.26
C SER A 884 -0.12 4.90 16.12
N MET A 885 0.07 5.59 17.25
CA MET A 885 1.16 5.31 18.20
C MET A 885 1.10 3.88 18.74
N THR A 886 -0.10 3.38 19.01
CA THR A 886 -0.34 2.01 19.52
C THR A 886 0.07 0.93 18.51
N ILE A 887 -0.03 1.21 17.20
CA ILE A 887 0.26 0.25 16.12
C ILE A 887 1.68 0.36 15.58
N LEU A 888 2.14 1.58 15.31
CA LEU A 888 3.40 1.82 14.61
C LEU A 888 4.59 1.25 15.36
N ILE A 889 4.65 1.44 16.68
CA ILE A 889 5.78 0.97 17.50
C ILE A 889 5.93 -0.57 17.39
N PRO A 890 4.90 -1.39 17.71
CA PRO A 890 4.97 -2.84 17.53
C PRO A 890 5.23 -3.28 16.08
N ALA A 891 4.65 -2.60 15.08
CA ALA A 891 4.80 -2.96 13.68
C ALA A 891 6.25 -2.80 13.20
N TYR A 892 6.88 -1.67 13.51
CA TYR A 892 8.30 -1.46 13.23
C TYR A 892 9.16 -2.48 13.99
N ASP A 893 8.85 -2.79 15.24
CA ASP A 893 9.64 -3.74 16.03
C ASP A 893 9.59 -5.16 15.45
N VAL A 894 8.45 -5.59 14.92
CA VAL A 894 8.32 -6.86 14.19
C VAL A 894 9.18 -6.85 12.92
N LEU A 895 9.09 -5.81 12.09
CA LEU A 895 9.84 -5.73 10.83
C LEU A 895 11.35 -5.63 11.04
N ILE A 896 11.78 -4.83 12.02
CA ILE A 896 13.20 -4.71 12.40
C ILE A 896 13.69 -6.06 12.93
N LYS A 897 12.94 -6.73 13.80
CA LYS A 897 13.31 -8.06 14.30
C LYS A 897 13.37 -9.09 13.17
N LEU A 898 12.44 -9.03 12.22
CA LEU A 898 12.43 -9.91 11.05
C LEU A 898 13.70 -9.74 10.22
N ALA A 899 14.05 -8.48 9.93
CA ALA A 899 15.28 -8.16 9.22
C ALA A 899 16.50 -8.61 10.00
N GLN A 900 16.52 -8.40 11.32
CA GLN A 900 17.62 -8.84 12.18
C GLN A 900 17.81 -10.37 12.19
N SER A 901 16.73 -11.13 12.07
CA SER A 901 16.74 -12.60 11.98
C SER A 901 16.92 -13.13 10.54
N THR A 902 17.02 -12.25 9.55
CA THR A 902 17.26 -12.59 8.14
C THR A 902 18.76 -12.45 7.86
N GLY A 903 19.45 -13.57 7.70
CA GLY A 903 20.87 -13.63 7.36
C GLY A 903 21.84 -12.95 8.33
N ASP A 904 23.11 -12.97 7.96
CA ASP A 904 24.18 -12.21 8.61
C ASP A 904 24.15 -10.72 8.19
N THR A 905 25.06 -9.91 8.71
CA THR A 905 25.14 -8.47 8.38
C THR A 905 25.42 -8.19 6.90
N ASN A 906 25.94 -9.17 6.15
CA ASN A 906 26.25 -9.04 4.73
C ASN A 906 25.13 -9.54 3.80
N SER A 907 24.14 -10.26 4.32
CA SER A 907 23.00 -10.78 3.55
C SER A 907 22.32 -9.68 2.73
N ILE A 908 22.04 -9.99 1.46
CA ILE A 908 21.34 -9.09 0.55
C ILE A 908 19.86 -8.99 0.95
N GLU A 909 19.26 -10.09 1.38
CA GLU A 909 17.87 -10.18 1.82
C GLU A 909 17.64 -9.32 3.06
N ARG A 910 18.55 -9.38 4.04
CA ARG A 910 18.58 -8.50 5.22
C ARG A 910 18.54 -7.03 4.82
N ARG A 911 19.47 -6.64 3.94
CA ARG A 911 19.64 -5.26 3.47
C ARG A 911 18.41 -4.78 2.72
N ARG A 912 17.85 -5.60 1.82
CA ARG A 912 16.62 -5.28 1.09
C ARG A 912 15.44 -5.01 2.02
N LEU A 913 15.33 -5.76 3.13
CA LEU A 913 14.25 -5.55 4.08
C LEU A 913 14.43 -4.24 4.86
N PHE A 914 15.64 -3.93 5.34
CA PHE A 914 15.92 -2.63 5.97
C PHE A 914 15.76 -1.44 5.02
N ASP A 915 16.20 -1.57 3.77
CA ASP A 915 15.97 -0.58 2.71
C ASP A 915 14.47 -0.31 2.54
N LYS A 916 13.66 -1.37 2.56
CA LYS A 916 12.21 -1.28 2.46
C LYS A 916 11.60 -0.61 3.69
N ILE A 917 12.08 -0.92 4.90
CA ILE A 917 11.62 -0.27 6.14
C ILE A 917 11.93 1.24 6.11
N LEU A 918 13.10 1.65 5.64
CA LEU A 918 13.43 3.08 5.50
C LEU A 918 12.56 3.76 4.44
N ARG A 919 12.46 3.19 3.23
CA ARG A 919 11.76 3.84 2.11
C ARG A 919 10.25 3.82 2.25
N ASP A 920 9.68 2.64 2.46
CA ASP A 920 8.22 2.42 2.44
C ASP A 920 7.60 2.63 3.83
N GLY A 921 8.44 2.72 4.87
CA GLY A 921 8.04 2.97 6.26
C GLY A 921 8.44 4.35 6.75
N VAL A 922 9.72 4.53 7.10
CA VAL A 922 10.21 5.75 7.78
C VAL A 922 10.01 7.00 6.93
N PHE A 923 10.49 7.00 5.68
CA PHE A 923 10.42 8.17 4.80
C PHE A 923 8.98 8.44 4.35
N ALA A 924 8.23 7.40 3.95
CA ALA A 924 6.82 7.54 3.63
C ALA A 924 6.02 8.07 4.84
N GLY A 925 6.24 7.50 6.03
CA GLY A 925 5.60 7.94 7.28
C GLY A 925 5.93 9.39 7.64
N TYR A 926 7.20 9.77 7.54
CA TYR A 926 7.63 11.15 7.81
C TYR A 926 7.03 12.12 6.79
N PHE A 927 7.00 11.71 5.52
CA PHE A 927 6.42 12.49 4.45
C PHE A 927 4.93 12.81 4.73
N HIS A 928 4.16 11.83 5.17
CA HIS A 928 2.71 11.96 5.42
C HIS A 928 2.35 12.55 6.79
N ALA A 929 3.19 12.37 7.82
CA ALA A 929 2.87 12.73 9.21
C ALA A 929 3.91 13.68 9.85
N SER A 930 4.67 14.43 9.05
CA SER A 930 5.70 15.38 9.53
C SER A 930 5.18 16.46 10.48
N GLN A 931 3.87 16.76 10.45
CA GLN A 931 3.22 17.71 11.36
C GLN A 931 2.94 17.13 12.75
N HIS A 932 3.01 15.81 12.93
CA HIS A 932 2.72 15.13 14.19
C HIS A 932 4.00 14.79 14.95
N THR A 933 4.36 15.64 15.89
CA THR A 933 5.65 15.58 16.61
C THR A 933 5.90 14.23 17.29
N ARG A 934 4.89 13.59 17.91
CA ARG A 934 5.04 12.27 18.54
C ARG A 934 5.29 11.15 17.52
N ILE A 935 4.69 11.24 16.33
CA ILE A 935 4.92 10.28 15.24
C ILE A 935 6.32 10.46 14.68
N VAL A 936 6.75 11.71 14.44
CA VAL A 936 8.11 12.03 13.99
C VAL A 936 9.15 11.50 14.97
N GLN A 937 8.92 11.64 16.29
CA GLN A 937 9.78 11.05 17.32
C GLN A 937 9.92 9.54 17.14
N VAL A 938 8.81 8.80 16.97
CA VAL A 938 8.84 7.35 16.77
C VAL A 938 9.59 6.99 15.48
N LEU A 939 9.32 7.68 14.38
CA LEU A 939 9.98 7.43 13.10
C LEU A 939 11.50 7.64 13.19
N LEU A 940 11.96 8.68 13.88
CA LEU A 940 13.38 8.93 14.15
C LEU A 940 14.00 7.83 15.02
N GLN A 941 13.32 7.42 16.09
CA GLN A 941 13.79 6.31 16.94
C GLN A 941 13.92 5.00 16.15
N LYS A 942 12.94 4.69 15.28
CA LYS A 942 12.98 3.50 14.43
C LYS A 942 14.03 3.65 13.31
N ALA A 943 14.21 4.83 12.74
CA ALA A 943 15.29 5.12 11.78
C ALA A 943 16.66 4.85 12.40
N THR A 944 16.92 5.33 13.62
CA THR A 944 18.16 5.08 14.37
C THR A 944 18.44 3.58 14.52
N ALA A 945 17.42 2.80 14.91
CA ALA A 945 17.55 1.35 15.05
C ALA A 945 17.87 0.66 13.71
N VAL A 946 17.28 1.12 12.60
CA VAL A 946 17.55 0.59 11.26
C VAL A 946 18.95 0.98 10.77
N ILE A 947 19.37 2.23 10.96
CA ILE A 947 20.71 2.73 10.59
C ILE A 947 21.80 1.91 11.29
N ASN A 948 21.68 1.72 12.61
CA ASN A 948 22.62 0.90 13.38
C ASN A 948 22.61 -0.57 12.93
N SER A 949 21.48 -1.06 12.41
CA SER A 949 21.38 -2.43 11.89
C SER A 949 21.91 -2.58 10.45
N LEU A 950 21.91 -1.50 9.66
CA LEU A 950 22.46 -1.42 8.30
C LEU A 950 23.98 -1.21 8.29
N GLY A 951 24.54 -0.53 9.28
CA GLY A 951 25.97 -0.20 9.31
C GLY A 951 26.36 0.69 8.12
N ILE A 952 27.49 0.38 7.47
CA ILE A 952 28.04 1.15 6.34
C ILE A 952 27.08 1.28 5.16
N TYR A 953 26.12 0.36 5.00
CA TYR A 953 25.12 0.43 3.94
C TYR A 953 24.13 1.59 4.11
N THR A 954 24.13 2.26 5.26
CA THR A 954 23.40 3.51 5.50
C THR A 954 23.77 4.60 4.49
N ILE A 955 24.98 4.57 3.91
CA ILE A 955 25.44 5.55 2.91
C ILE A 955 24.44 5.70 1.74
N LYS A 956 23.76 4.62 1.34
CA LYS A 956 22.74 4.63 0.30
C LYS A 956 21.59 5.61 0.59
N HIS A 957 21.27 5.83 1.87
CA HIS A 957 20.17 6.67 2.34
C HIS A 957 20.66 7.95 3.02
N LEU A 958 21.94 8.31 2.86
CA LEU A 958 22.56 9.43 3.57
C LEU A 958 21.83 10.76 3.33
N THR A 959 21.60 11.11 2.07
CA THR A 959 20.95 12.37 1.67
C THR A 959 19.52 12.50 2.23
N PRO A 960 18.61 11.52 2.07
CA PRO A 960 17.26 11.63 2.63
C PRO A 960 17.26 11.63 4.17
N LEU A 961 18.15 10.87 4.81
CA LEU A 961 18.29 10.87 6.28
C LEU A 961 18.75 12.22 6.82
N LEU A 962 19.80 12.81 6.23
CA LEU A 962 20.29 14.14 6.63
C LEU A 962 19.25 15.23 6.36
N SER A 963 18.49 15.12 5.27
CA SER A 963 17.41 16.06 4.95
C SER A 963 16.30 16.01 6.00
N MET A 964 15.86 14.82 6.40
CA MET A 964 14.84 14.62 7.44
C MET A 964 15.31 15.18 8.78
N VAL A 965 16.52 14.81 9.23
CA VAL A 965 17.10 15.29 10.48
C VAL A 965 17.31 16.81 10.47
N SER A 966 17.79 17.38 9.35
CA SER A 966 17.96 18.83 9.22
C SER A 966 16.63 19.56 9.38
N LEU A 967 15.55 19.08 8.77
CA LEU A 967 14.24 19.74 8.85
C LEU A 967 13.72 19.77 10.29
N VAL A 968 13.90 18.68 11.04
CA VAL A 968 13.45 18.59 12.45
C VAL A 968 14.33 19.44 13.37
N MET A 969 15.66 19.32 13.26
CA MET A 969 16.60 19.96 14.20
C MET A 969 16.79 21.47 13.97
N THR A 970 16.48 21.97 12.77
CA THR A 970 16.65 23.40 12.45
C THR A 970 15.36 24.21 12.54
N ASP A 971 14.24 23.57 12.88
CA ASP A 971 12.97 24.24 13.14
C ASP A 971 13.09 25.10 14.43
N PRO A 972 12.86 26.43 14.35
CA PRO A 972 12.88 27.32 15.51
C PRO A 972 11.91 26.92 16.63
N PHE A 973 10.82 26.20 16.31
CA PHE A 973 9.79 25.83 17.29
C PHE A 973 9.98 24.44 17.87
N ALA A 974 10.95 23.65 17.39
CA ALA A 974 11.14 22.27 17.84
C ALA A 974 11.56 22.14 19.31
N VAL A 975 12.08 23.22 19.93
CA VAL A 975 12.47 23.26 21.35
C VAL A 975 11.25 23.11 22.28
N SER A 976 10.04 23.41 21.78
CA SER A 976 8.78 23.18 22.51
C SER A 976 8.49 21.71 22.82
N TYR A 977 9.16 20.78 22.11
CA TYR A 977 9.04 19.34 22.36
C TYR A 977 10.41 18.64 22.31
N PRO A 978 11.22 18.76 23.37
CA PRO A 978 12.59 18.23 23.43
C PRO A 978 12.74 16.73 23.11
N PRO A 979 11.81 15.81 23.43
CA PRO A 979 11.95 14.39 23.11
C PRO A 979 12.16 14.09 21.62
N THR A 980 11.58 14.90 20.73
CA THR A 980 11.78 14.75 19.27
C THR A 980 13.16 15.20 18.84
N LEU A 981 13.67 16.30 19.40
CA LEU A 981 15.03 16.77 19.14
C LEU A 981 16.09 15.79 19.68
N ILE A 982 15.84 15.15 20.83
CA ILE A 982 16.69 14.08 21.37
C ILE A 982 16.73 12.92 20.38
N ALA A 983 15.57 12.46 19.89
CA ALA A 983 15.50 11.39 18.90
C ALA A 983 16.24 11.77 17.60
N ALA A 984 16.06 12.99 17.10
CA ALA A 984 16.74 13.49 15.90
C ALA A 984 18.26 13.57 16.08
N THR A 985 18.72 14.00 17.25
CA THR A 985 20.14 14.07 17.61
C THR A 985 20.77 12.67 17.67
N GLN A 986 20.06 11.70 18.27
CA GLN A 986 20.48 10.30 18.27
C GLN A 986 20.52 9.70 16.85
N THR A 987 19.55 10.05 16.00
CA THR A 987 19.58 9.67 14.58
C THR A 987 20.79 10.28 13.87
N LEU A 988 21.10 11.56 14.09
CA LEU A 988 22.26 12.22 13.53
C LEU A 988 23.58 11.55 13.96
N SER A 989 23.71 11.24 15.25
CA SER A 989 24.84 10.50 15.79
C SER A 989 25.02 9.12 15.14
N ALA A 990 23.91 8.39 14.94
CA ALA A 990 23.93 7.12 14.22
C ALA A 990 24.33 7.28 12.75
N ILE A 991 23.87 8.34 12.06
CA ILE A 991 24.28 8.64 10.68
C ILE A 991 25.79 8.91 10.62
N ILE A 992 26.31 9.77 11.50
CA ILE A 992 27.74 10.11 11.54
C ILE A 992 28.57 8.84 11.78
N THR A 993 28.18 8.02 12.74
CA THR A 993 28.93 6.81 13.12
C THR A 993 28.93 5.74 12.02
N ASN A 994 27.79 5.53 11.35
CA ASN A 994 27.63 4.45 10.38
C ASN A 994 27.97 4.87 8.93
N ALA A 995 27.85 6.15 8.59
CA ALA A 995 28.15 6.70 7.27
C ALA A 995 29.41 7.59 7.27
N TRP A 996 30.28 7.44 8.28
CA TRP A 996 31.50 8.22 8.46
C TRP A 996 32.39 8.36 7.21
N PRO A 997 32.55 7.36 6.32
CA PRO A 997 33.43 7.50 5.15
C PRO A 997 32.97 8.58 4.17
N ARG A 998 31.64 8.79 4.08
CA ARG A 998 31.03 9.79 3.20
C ARG A 998 30.77 11.11 3.94
N ILE A 999 30.49 11.05 5.24
CA ILE A 999 30.36 12.27 6.08
C ILE A 999 31.67 13.06 6.14
N GLY A 1000 32.83 12.41 6.05
CA GLY A 1000 34.13 13.08 6.01
C GLY A 1000 34.40 13.95 4.76
N GLU A 1001 33.47 14.03 3.82
CA GLU A 1001 33.51 14.97 2.70
C GLU A 1001 33.06 16.37 3.13
N VAL A 1002 33.73 17.40 2.62
CA VAL A 1002 33.58 18.80 3.06
C VAL A 1002 32.10 19.24 3.08
N GLU A 1003 31.35 18.93 2.03
CA GLU A 1003 29.94 19.35 1.88
C GLU A 1003 29.02 18.75 2.98
N HIS A 1004 29.14 17.44 3.24
CA HIS A 1004 28.31 16.78 4.25
C HIS A 1004 28.71 17.22 5.66
N MET A 1005 30.00 17.43 5.89
CA MET A 1005 30.56 17.85 7.16
C MET A 1005 30.16 19.28 7.54
N GLU A 1006 30.19 20.20 6.58
CA GLU A 1006 29.64 21.55 6.73
C GLU A 1006 28.14 21.51 7.04
N ASN A 1007 27.38 20.67 6.35
CA ASN A 1007 25.96 20.54 6.58
C ASN A 1007 25.63 19.98 7.98
N VAL A 1008 26.32 18.94 8.44
CA VAL A 1008 26.13 18.37 9.79
C VAL A 1008 26.51 19.38 10.88
N THR A 1009 27.60 20.11 10.69
CA THR A 1009 28.03 21.17 11.61
C THR A 1009 26.97 22.27 11.70
N ARG A 1010 26.42 22.69 10.55
CA ARG A 1010 25.32 23.66 10.48
C ARG A 1010 24.09 23.19 11.24
N ILE A 1011 23.67 21.93 11.08
CA ILE A 1011 22.50 21.36 11.77
C ILE A 1011 22.70 21.42 13.28
N LEU A 1012 23.85 20.95 13.79
CA LEU A 1012 24.17 20.96 15.21
C LEU A 1012 24.24 22.38 15.78
N SER A 1013 24.91 23.31 15.08
CA SER A 1013 25.03 24.70 15.50
C SER A 1013 23.69 25.40 15.60
N LEU A 1014 22.81 25.25 14.60
CA LEU A 1014 21.49 25.90 14.62
C LEU A 1014 20.59 25.34 15.72
N CYS A 1015 20.58 24.01 15.91
CA CYS A 1015 19.80 23.39 16.97
C CYS A 1015 20.28 23.84 18.35
N TRP A 1016 21.61 23.90 18.56
CA TRP A 1016 22.20 24.39 19.80
C TRP A 1016 21.83 25.83 20.11
N LEU A 1017 21.90 26.72 19.12
CA LEU A 1017 21.54 28.13 19.31
C LEU A 1017 20.06 28.31 19.66
N ASN A 1018 19.16 27.53 19.06
CA ASN A 1018 17.74 27.54 19.42
C ASN A 1018 17.54 27.09 20.88
N VAL A 1019 18.24 26.04 21.32
CA VAL A 1019 18.18 25.55 22.71
C VAL A 1019 18.78 26.55 23.69
N SER A 1020 19.91 27.16 23.38
CA SER A 1020 20.54 28.19 24.23
C SER A 1020 19.65 29.43 24.38
N GLU A 1021 18.98 29.88 23.30
CA GLU A 1021 18.03 30.99 23.37
C GLU A 1021 16.84 30.68 24.29
N GLU A 1022 16.30 29.46 24.24
CA GLU A 1022 15.19 29.08 25.12
C GLU A 1022 15.61 29.06 26.61
N ILE A 1023 16.80 28.52 26.90
CA ILE A 1023 17.38 28.49 28.27
C ILE A 1023 17.59 29.91 28.81
N GLU A 1024 18.01 30.85 27.96
CA GLU A 1024 18.17 32.27 28.34
C GLU A 1024 16.83 32.96 28.62
N HIS A 1025 15.75 32.56 27.94
CA HIS A 1025 14.42 33.16 28.07
C HIS A 1025 13.61 32.61 29.27
N GLU A 1026 13.74 31.33 29.62
CA GLU A 1026 13.05 30.68 30.74
C GLU A 1026 13.93 30.60 32.01
N VAL A 1027 14.18 31.74 32.66
CA VAL A 1027 15.12 31.91 33.79
C VAL A 1027 14.73 31.16 35.09
N SER A 1028 13.75 30.25 35.11
CA SER A 1028 13.26 29.66 36.37
C SER A 1028 12.90 28.17 36.38
N GLN A 1029 12.79 27.46 35.25
CA GLN A 1029 12.53 26.01 35.25
C GLN A 1029 13.12 25.33 34.00
N THR A 1030 14.43 25.07 33.98
CA THR A 1030 15.03 24.24 32.91
C THR A 1030 14.52 22.81 33.03
N SER A 1031 13.80 22.31 32.02
CA SER A 1031 13.29 20.93 32.03
C SER A 1031 14.45 19.91 31.97
N ALA A 1032 14.28 18.76 32.64
CA ALA A 1032 15.27 17.66 32.61
C ALA A 1032 15.57 17.17 31.18
N ASP A 1033 14.60 17.33 30.27
CA ASP A 1033 14.73 16.94 28.87
C ASP A 1033 15.62 17.91 28.08
N ILE A 1034 15.56 19.23 28.34
CA ILE A 1034 16.47 20.21 27.70
C ILE A 1034 17.93 19.94 28.10
N ASN A 1035 18.18 19.64 29.37
CA ASN A 1035 19.52 19.26 29.83
C ASN A 1035 20.02 17.96 29.17
N THR A 1036 19.11 17.02 28.92
CA THR A 1036 19.44 15.78 28.19
C THR A 1036 19.75 16.06 26.73
N LEU A 1037 18.94 16.90 26.07
CA LEU A 1037 19.19 17.35 24.71
C LEU A 1037 20.56 18.04 24.54
N SER A 1038 20.91 18.97 25.43
CA SER A 1038 22.21 19.64 25.40
C SER A 1038 23.38 18.65 25.54
N ARG A 1039 23.25 17.64 26.41
CA ARG A 1039 24.27 16.57 26.54
C ARG A 1039 24.39 15.73 25.26
N GLU A 1040 23.27 15.37 24.64
CA GLU A 1040 23.24 14.61 23.38
C GLU A 1040 23.82 15.40 22.20
N LEU A 1041 23.53 16.69 22.10
CA LEU A 1041 24.11 17.60 21.09
C LEU A 1041 25.63 17.71 21.27
N ALA A 1042 26.09 17.94 22.50
CA ALA A 1042 27.51 17.99 22.81
C ALA A 1042 28.22 16.65 22.60
N HIS A 1043 27.53 15.53 22.80
CA HIS A 1043 28.07 14.20 22.47
C HIS A 1043 28.20 14.02 20.95
N THR A 1044 27.18 14.37 20.19
CA THR A 1044 27.17 14.25 18.73
C THR A 1044 28.21 15.16 18.06
N ALA A 1045 28.38 16.38 18.58
CA ALA A 1045 29.44 17.29 18.13
C ALA A 1045 30.84 16.73 18.39
N ARG A 1046 31.07 16.06 19.52
CA ARG A 1046 32.36 15.38 19.81
C ARG A 1046 32.63 14.21 18.85
N ILE A 1047 31.61 13.45 18.46
CA ILE A 1047 31.74 12.38 17.47
C ILE A 1047 32.14 12.97 16.11
N LEU A 1048 31.48 14.07 15.70
CA LEU A 1048 31.86 14.80 14.49
C LEU A 1048 33.29 15.33 14.57
N GLN A 1049 33.70 15.87 15.73
CA GLN A 1049 35.05 16.38 15.93
C GLN A 1049 36.14 15.31 15.77
N ALA A 1050 35.87 14.10 16.25
CA ALA A 1050 36.81 12.99 16.10
C ALA A 1050 37.12 12.65 14.62
N LEU A 1051 36.21 12.96 13.68
CA LEU A 1051 36.42 12.70 12.25
C LEU A 1051 37.44 13.63 11.58
N TRP A 1052 37.60 14.86 12.07
CA TRP A 1052 38.57 15.83 11.54
C TRP A 1052 39.76 16.08 12.47
N ASP A 1053 39.72 15.63 13.74
CA ASP A 1053 40.91 15.59 14.62
C ASP A 1053 42.02 14.70 14.02
N HIS A 1054 41.65 13.73 13.15
CA HIS A 1054 42.57 12.84 12.43
C HIS A 1054 43.12 13.45 11.11
N ASP A 1055 42.47 14.48 10.56
CA ASP A 1055 42.86 15.13 9.30
C ASP A 1055 42.37 16.58 9.29
N ALA A 1056 43.25 17.51 9.66
CA ALA A 1056 42.91 18.92 9.80
C ALA A 1056 42.41 19.58 8.50
N SER A 1057 42.69 18.99 7.32
CA SER A 1057 42.17 19.47 6.03
C SER A 1057 40.66 19.28 5.88
N LYS A 1058 40.07 18.43 6.73
CA LYS A 1058 38.63 18.13 6.79
C LYS A 1058 37.87 19.04 7.74
N CYS A 1059 38.54 19.91 8.50
CA CYS A 1059 37.86 20.89 9.34
C CYS A 1059 37.18 21.96 8.45
N PRO A 1060 35.89 22.30 8.66
CA PRO A 1060 35.22 23.34 7.90
C PRO A 1060 35.94 24.69 8.01
N ALA A 1061 36.36 25.24 6.86
CA ALA A 1061 37.24 26.42 6.81
C ALA A 1061 36.65 27.67 7.49
N LYS A 1062 35.32 27.78 7.56
CA LYS A 1062 34.60 28.92 8.15
C LYS A 1062 34.24 28.74 9.63
N LEU A 1063 34.45 27.55 10.22
CA LEU A 1063 34.00 27.26 11.59
C LEU A 1063 34.70 28.16 12.63
N SER A 1064 35.99 28.41 12.46
CA SER A 1064 36.77 29.31 13.33
C SER A 1064 36.33 30.77 13.26
N GLU A 1065 35.87 31.23 12.10
CA GLU A 1065 35.32 32.57 11.90
C GLU A 1065 33.93 32.69 12.55
N VAL A 1066 33.09 31.66 12.42
CA VAL A 1066 31.74 31.62 13.02
C VAL A 1066 31.83 31.56 14.55
N LEU A 1067 32.76 30.80 15.12
CA LEU A 1067 32.98 30.74 16.57
C LEU A 1067 33.40 32.09 17.16
N LYS A 1068 34.15 32.92 16.42
CA LYS A 1068 34.49 34.29 16.82
C LYS A 1068 33.27 35.23 16.78
N GLN A 1069 32.32 34.99 15.87
CA GLN A 1069 31.12 35.83 15.71
C GLN A 1069 29.99 35.43 16.67
N GLU A 1070 29.91 34.17 17.09
CA GLU A 1070 28.87 33.65 17.99
C GLU A 1070 29.49 32.81 19.13
N PRO A 1071 29.84 33.44 20.27
CA PRO A 1071 30.55 32.79 21.37
C PRO A 1071 29.82 31.59 21.99
N ARG A 1072 28.48 31.53 21.90
CA ARG A 1072 27.65 30.44 22.46
C ARG A 1072 27.93 29.08 21.80
N LEU A 1073 28.50 29.06 20.60
CA LEU A 1073 28.92 27.84 19.91
C LEU A 1073 30.22 27.24 20.46
N SER A 1074 30.97 28.00 21.27
CA SER A 1074 32.23 27.54 21.90
C SER A 1074 32.00 26.38 22.87
N ASP A 1075 30.84 26.36 23.54
CA ASP A 1075 30.44 25.28 24.44
C ASP A 1075 30.14 23.97 23.68
N LEU A 1076 29.71 24.09 22.42
CA LEU A 1076 29.45 22.95 21.54
C LEU A 1076 30.73 22.44 20.85
N PHE A 1077 31.64 23.35 20.48
CA PHE A 1077 32.91 23.04 19.80
C PHE A 1077 34.14 23.58 20.55
N PRO A 1078 34.49 23.05 21.74
CA PRO A 1078 35.50 23.66 22.61
C PRO A 1078 36.95 23.52 22.10
N LYS A 1079 37.26 22.48 21.31
CA LYS A 1079 38.63 22.21 20.81
C LYS A 1079 39.07 23.06 19.61
N THR A 1080 38.14 23.74 18.93
CA THR A 1080 38.41 24.43 17.65
C THR A 1080 38.92 25.87 17.83
N LEU A 1081 38.96 26.35 19.09
CA LEU A 1081 39.45 27.68 19.49
C LEU A 1081 40.91 27.69 19.98
N ALA A 1082 41.55 26.52 20.11
CA ALA A 1082 42.91 26.35 20.62
C ALA A 1082 43.98 26.44 19.53
#